data_AF-A0A9N9A7F7-F1
#
_entry.id   AF-A0A9N9A7F7-F1
#
_cell.length_a   1.000
_cell.length_b   1.000
_cell.length_c   1.000
_cell.angle_alpha   90.00
_cell.angle_beta   90.00
_cell.angle_gamma   90.00
#
_symmetry.space_group_name_H-M   'P 1'
#
loop_
_entity.id
_entity.type
_entity.pdbx_description
1 polymer ?
#
loop_
_entity_poly.entity_id
_entity_poly.type
_entity_poly.pdbx_seq_one_letter_code
_entity_poly.pdbx_strand_id
1 'polypeptide(L)'
;MATHEIIEVVESPNSSRDLSFWRNPSHYIRSSAKERALDIKKNASLSELSGSLGDLGTLLPILVALSITGQVSLTASLIFGGLWNITSGLMFRIPMCVQPMKAVAAVALSAHLSIGEVMSAGLGVGFMIFALGITRTIKVIEKLTPIPIIRGIQLGAGITLIIKAADMVRKNGSWGGTFWKWNDNYEWALLAFIFVFVFYSSKRIPTALILFILGLTIALVKVFKSGMTPPSVSFNYPSTVVPTLEEFKTGFLSASLGQLPLTALNSVIALAALAHDLFPERSSLNYVEKISVSVGLMNIIGCFFGSIPYCHGSGGLAGQYRFGARSEVSVLVLGLFKMILGILFGKTLTNLLGFFPNSLLGEMFAFGSSRRARLLEAAFKAGFNYSWASPAKRLLSGSIDGGLIILSRFPIRNRDFIVYPVGVYSDRFSDKGALYARIEVTPMHAIHLFITHTQASYMSSPPVTEPSAIIRYQQLATLRKFINKHKSMRKPNEAIIVVGDLNVNGRPPYDPANPASATGDSAEYKLMMKILRGEGIDAKLIDPGLPDDATEHMRFVDSTVDIRDLLKESYYNHPVTFGDIMVDENGHLQPRETVLAAKHDYCAMASLDYILSIDEKSKGDVTGEAHFVYDIDRTKIEEFFVKGDYPFTQLSGEYREDVVASL
;
A
#
# COMPACT_ATOMS: atom_id res chain seq x y z
N MET A 1 -1.16 33.88 22.60
CA MET A 1 -2.31 34.01 21.68
C MET A 1 -1.91 34.93 20.53
N ALA A 2 -1.72 34.36 19.35
CA ALA A 2 -1.76 35.06 18.07
C ALA A 2 -2.35 34.02 17.11
N THR A 3 -3.63 34.20 16.80
CA THR A 3 -4.42 33.35 15.93
C THR A 3 -3.85 33.41 14.52
N HIS A 4 -3.39 32.27 14.00
CA HIS A 4 -3.15 32.10 12.57
C HIS A 4 -4.50 32.10 11.86
N GLU A 5 -4.91 33.26 11.35
CA GLU A 5 -5.97 33.35 10.35
C GLU A 5 -5.55 32.54 9.13
N ILE A 6 -6.26 31.45 8.89
CA ILE A 6 -6.27 30.77 7.61
C ILE A 6 -7.03 31.70 6.66
N ILE A 7 -6.30 32.46 5.85
CA ILE A 7 -6.90 33.15 4.71
C ILE A 7 -7.23 32.04 3.69
N GLU A 8 -8.48 31.58 3.71
CA GLU A 8 -9.07 30.82 2.61
C GLU A 8 -9.03 31.70 1.37
N VAL A 9 -8.12 31.38 0.43
CA VAL A 9 -8.19 31.92 -0.92
C VAL A 9 -9.28 31.11 -1.63
N VAL A 10 -10.52 31.58 -1.52
CA VAL A 10 -11.64 31.12 -2.33
C VAL A 10 -11.25 31.35 -3.79
N GLU A 11 -11.10 30.28 -4.58
CA GLU A 11 -11.04 30.38 -6.03
C GLU A 11 -12.31 31.11 -6.49
N SER A 12 -12.14 32.22 -7.22
CA SER A 12 -13.28 33.03 -7.64
C SER A 12 -14.25 32.15 -8.47
N PRO A 13 -15.56 32.14 -8.16
CA PRO A 13 -16.52 31.25 -8.82
C PRO A 13 -16.80 31.61 -10.30
N ASN A 14 -16.07 32.57 -10.89
CA ASN A 14 -16.30 33.08 -12.25
C ASN A 14 -15.23 32.71 -13.30
N SER A 15 -14.27 31.82 -13.03
CA SER A 15 -13.29 31.40 -14.06
C SER A 15 -13.73 30.18 -14.90
N SER A 16 -15.03 29.87 -14.92
CA SER A 16 -15.59 28.77 -15.72
C SER A 16 -15.71 29.15 -17.21
N ARG A 17 -14.62 28.96 -17.96
CA ARG A 17 -14.56 28.28 -19.27
C ARG A 17 -13.11 28.34 -19.80
N ASP A 18 -12.44 27.18 -19.74
CA ASP A 18 -11.38 26.75 -20.67
C ASP A 18 -9.89 27.10 -20.44
N LEU A 19 -9.44 27.32 -19.21
CA LEU A 19 -8.00 27.41 -18.89
C LEU A 19 -7.40 26.03 -18.57
N SER A 20 -7.06 25.24 -19.60
CA SER A 20 -6.31 23.99 -19.42
C SER A 20 -4.95 24.03 -20.11
N PHE A 21 -3.90 23.55 -19.43
CA PHE A 21 -2.56 23.38 -20.00
C PHE A 21 -2.61 22.68 -21.36
N TRP A 22 -3.48 21.68 -21.49
CA TRP A 22 -3.60 20.81 -22.66
C TRP A 22 -4.28 21.45 -23.87
N ARG A 23 -5.05 22.55 -23.71
CA ARG A 23 -5.66 23.28 -24.83
C ARG A 23 -4.81 24.47 -25.29
N ASN A 24 -4.29 25.25 -24.34
CA ASN A 24 -3.44 26.40 -24.65
C ASN A 24 -2.37 26.59 -23.55
N PRO A 25 -1.21 25.91 -23.65
CA PRO A 25 -0.17 25.96 -22.63
C PRO A 25 0.33 27.38 -22.37
N SER A 26 0.52 28.16 -23.45
CA SER A 26 1.06 29.53 -23.36
C SER A 26 0.10 30.46 -22.61
N HIS A 27 -1.20 30.39 -22.92
CA HIS A 27 -2.21 31.17 -22.25
C HIS A 27 -2.41 30.71 -20.82
N TYR A 28 -2.42 29.39 -20.57
CA TYR A 28 -2.52 28.82 -19.22
C TYR A 28 -1.36 29.24 -18.31
N ILE A 29 -0.13 29.21 -18.82
CA ILE A 29 1.05 29.65 -18.07
C ILE A 29 0.99 31.16 -17.82
N ARG A 30 0.64 31.98 -18.83
CA ARG A 30 0.57 33.44 -18.71
C ARG A 30 -0.57 33.90 -17.79
N SER A 31 -1.76 33.33 -17.93
CA SER A 31 -2.94 33.71 -17.14
C SER A 31 -2.80 33.34 -15.66
N SER A 32 -2.04 32.29 -15.35
CA SER A 32 -1.75 31.87 -13.97
C SER A 32 -0.36 32.29 -13.48
N ALA A 33 0.41 33.10 -14.23
CA ALA A 33 1.80 33.40 -13.91
C ALA A 33 1.97 34.06 -12.53
N LYS A 34 1.10 35.03 -12.20
CA LYS A 34 1.13 35.73 -10.91
C LYS A 34 0.74 34.81 -9.75
N GLU A 35 -0.33 34.03 -9.92
CA GLU A 35 -0.78 33.01 -8.96
C GLU A 35 0.33 31.98 -8.70
N ARG A 36 0.93 31.45 -9.76
CA ARG A 36 2.04 30.49 -9.68
C ARG A 36 3.27 31.06 -9.01
N ALA A 37 3.66 32.29 -9.33
CA ALA A 37 4.80 32.92 -8.68
C ALA A 37 4.56 33.07 -7.16
N LEU A 38 3.33 33.39 -6.76
CA LEU A 38 2.94 33.44 -5.35
C LEU A 38 2.92 32.05 -4.71
N ASP A 39 2.36 31.04 -5.38
CA ASP A 39 2.32 29.66 -4.89
C ASP A 39 3.73 29.05 -4.75
N ILE A 40 4.61 29.28 -5.74
CA ILE A 40 6.02 28.87 -5.68
C ILE A 40 6.71 29.56 -4.50
N LYS A 41 6.52 30.88 -4.34
CA LYS A 41 7.13 31.63 -3.24
C LYS A 41 6.62 31.17 -1.88
N LYS A 42 5.33 30.86 -1.77
CA LYS A 42 4.68 30.38 -0.54
C LYS A 42 5.17 28.98 -0.15
N ASN A 43 5.31 28.10 -1.14
CA ASN A 43 5.65 26.70 -0.91
C ASN A 43 7.18 26.44 -0.88
N ALA A 44 8.00 27.40 -1.34
CA ALA A 44 9.46 27.30 -1.30
C ALA A 44 9.98 27.10 0.13
N SER A 45 10.35 25.86 0.44
CA SER A 45 10.79 25.45 1.77
C SER A 45 11.88 24.38 1.69
N LEU A 46 12.62 24.21 2.79
CA LEU A 46 13.57 23.11 2.93
C LEU A 46 12.89 21.73 2.81
N SER A 47 11.60 21.64 3.15
CA SER A 47 10.80 20.42 3.00
C SER A 47 10.58 20.09 1.52
N GLU A 48 10.29 21.08 0.67
CA GLU A 48 10.17 20.88 -0.77
C GLU A 48 11.51 20.50 -1.41
N LEU A 49 12.60 21.15 -0.97
CA LEU A 49 13.95 20.84 -1.45
C LEU A 49 14.37 19.42 -1.05
N SER A 50 14.12 19.02 0.19
CA SER A 50 14.32 17.64 0.66
C SER A 50 13.48 16.65 -0.11
N GLY A 51 12.19 16.95 -0.28
CA GLY A 51 11.24 16.14 -1.04
C GLY A 51 11.67 15.95 -2.49
N SER A 52 12.26 16.97 -3.12
CA SER A 52 12.78 16.90 -4.49
C SER A 52 13.85 15.82 -4.68
N LEU A 53 14.51 15.39 -3.60
CA LEU A 53 15.57 14.39 -3.64
C LEU A 53 15.05 12.97 -3.33
N GLY A 54 13.75 12.83 -3.05
CA GLY A 54 13.14 11.58 -2.60
C GLY A 54 13.11 10.45 -3.63
N ASP A 55 13.32 10.74 -4.91
CA ASP A 55 13.46 9.76 -5.99
C ASP A 55 14.90 9.51 -6.43
N LEU A 56 15.89 10.20 -5.84
CA LEU A 56 17.30 10.07 -6.24
C LEU A 56 17.87 8.67 -6.03
N GLY A 57 17.44 7.98 -4.98
CA GLY A 57 17.85 6.59 -4.76
C GLY A 57 17.56 5.72 -5.98
N THR A 58 16.45 5.94 -6.70
CA THR A 58 16.13 5.16 -7.91
C THR A 58 16.82 5.69 -9.14
N LEU A 59 16.92 7.01 -9.23
CA LEU A 59 17.46 7.69 -10.39
C LEU A 59 18.97 7.42 -10.52
N LEU A 60 19.74 7.68 -9.47
CA LEU A 60 21.20 7.70 -9.54
C LEU A 60 21.81 6.34 -9.88
N PRO A 61 21.48 5.22 -9.20
CA PRO A 61 22.10 3.93 -9.52
C PRO A 61 21.84 3.48 -10.95
N ILE A 62 20.60 3.65 -11.44
CA ILE A 62 20.23 3.25 -12.81
C ILE A 62 20.93 4.16 -13.82
N LEU A 63 20.86 5.47 -13.62
CA LEU A 63 21.43 6.45 -14.54
C LEU A 63 22.95 6.30 -14.62
N VAL A 64 23.63 6.13 -13.48
CA VAL A 64 25.08 5.93 -13.41
C VAL A 64 25.48 4.62 -14.07
N ALA A 65 24.82 3.50 -13.73
CA ALA A 65 25.17 2.20 -14.29
C ALA A 65 25.09 2.20 -15.81
N LEU A 66 23.97 2.68 -16.39
CA LEU A 66 23.77 2.73 -17.83
C LEU A 66 24.68 3.77 -18.52
N SER A 67 25.04 4.86 -17.83
CA SER A 67 25.96 5.86 -18.39
C SER A 67 27.40 5.34 -18.44
N ILE A 68 27.84 4.61 -17.42
CA ILE A 68 29.18 4.00 -17.35
C ILE A 68 29.31 2.91 -18.42
N THR A 69 28.28 2.11 -18.64
CA THR A 69 28.27 1.07 -19.69
C THR A 69 28.06 1.64 -21.10
N GLY A 70 27.86 2.95 -21.25
CA GLY A 70 27.65 3.61 -22.54
C GLY A 70 26.28 3.33 -23.18
N GLN A 71 25.33 2.81 -22.41
CA GLN A 71 24.00 2.42 -22.89
C GLN A 71 23.02 3.60 -22.89
N VAL A 72 23.34 4.70 -22.21
CA VAL A 72 22.62 5.98 -22.26
C VAL A 72 23.59 7.15 -22.17
N SER A 73 23.17 8.33 -22.63
CA SER A 73 23.91 9.58 -22.44
C SER A 73 23.53 10.23 -21.11
N LEU A 74 24.50 10.40 -20.20
CA LEU A 74 24.29 11.11 -18.93
C LEU A 74 23.83 12.57 -19.17
N THR A 75 24.48 13.25 -20.11
CA THR A 75 24.16 14.64 -20.51
C THR A 75 22.70 14.74 -20.97
N ALA A 76 22.30 13.92 -21.94
CA ALA A 76 20.94 13.98 -22.47
C ALA A 76 19.92 13.60 -21.40
N SER A 77 20.21 12.56 -20.62
CA SER A 77 19.32 12.10 -19.54
C SER A 77 19.08 13.19 -18.50
N LEU A 78 20.11 13.92 -18.07
CA LEU A 78 19.96 15.03 -17.12
C LEU A 78 19.18 16.20 -17.73
N ILE A 79 19.48 16.60 -18.97
CA ILE A 79 18.80 17.72 -19.64
C ILE A 79 17.32 17.39 -19.86
N PHE A 80 17.01 16.27 -20.50
CA PHE A 80 15.62 15.89 -20.79
C PHE A 80 14.86 15.48 -19.52
N GLY A 81 15.49 14.79 -18.58
CA GLY A 81 14.88 14.49 -17.28
C GLY A 81 14.58 15.75 -16.48
N GLY A 82 15.43 16.78 -16.60
CA GLY A 82 15.21 18.09 -16.00
C GLY A 82 14.07 18.86 -16.66
N LEU A 83 14.06 18.90 -18.00
CA LEU A 83 12.99 19.49 -18.78
C LEU A 83 11.64 18.85 -18.46
N TRP A 84 11.55 17.52 -18.41
CA TRP A 84 10.31 16.82 -18.12
C TRP A 84 9.84 16.96 -16.68
N ASN A 85 10.75 17.11 -15.72
CA ASN A 85 10.39 17.47 -14.35
C ASN A 85 9.77 18.87 -14.27
N ILE A 86 10.30 19.84 -15.03
CA ILE A 86 9.72 21.18 -15.10
C ILE A 86 8.35 21.11 -15.76
N THR A 87 8.26 20.48 -16.92
CA THR A 87 7.00 20.35 -17.68
C THR A 87 5.94 19.61 -16.86
N SER A 88 6.28 18.51 -16.18
CA SER A 88 5.33 17.76 -15.34
C SER A 88 4.85 18.59 -14.14
N GLY A 89 5.74 19.32 -13.46
CA GLY A 89 5.36 20.24 -12.40
C GLY A 89 4.36 21.31 -12.87
N LEU A 90 4.61 21.88 -14.06
CA LEU A 90 3.71 22.88 -14.65
C LEU A 90 2.35 22.30 -15.08
N MET A 91 2.35 21.06 -15.59
CA MET A 91 1.16 20.35 -16.09
C MET A 91 0.24 19.87 -14.97
N PHE A 92 0.81 19.29 -13.91
CA PHE A 92 0.08 18.49 -12.94
C PHE A 92 -0.04 19.15 -11.55
N ARG A 93 0.75 20.20 -11.27
CA ARG A 93 0.75 20.96 -10.01
C ARG A 93 0.90 20.09 -8.74
N ILE A 94 1.66 19.01 -8.87
CA ILE A 94 2.04 18.08 -7.80
C ILE A 94 3.51 17.67 -8.03
N PRO A 95 4.20 17.07 -7.04
CA PRO A 95 5.55 16.54 -7.19
C PRO A 95 5.61 15.30 -8.12
N MET A 96 5.25 15.47 -9.40
CA MET A 96 5.23 14.40 -10.38
C MET A 96 6.64 14.13 -10.92
N CYS A 97 7.37 13.28 -10.19
CA CYS A 97 8.74 12.90 -10.50
C CYS A 97 8.91 12.26 -11.89
N VAL A 98 10.10 12.43 -12.47
CA VAL A 98 10.54 11.77 -13.70
C VAL A 98 11.68 10.80 -13.37
N GLN A 99 11.42 9.50 -13.55
CA GLN A 99 12.29 8.40 -13.12
C GLN A 99 12.58 7.42 -14.27
N PRO A 100 13.76 6.76 -14.28
CA PRO A 100 14.09 5.74 -15.27
C PRO A 100 13.13 4.55 -15.27
N MET A 101 12.85 4.01 -16.46
CA MET A 101 12.10 2.77 -16.61
C MET A 101 12.89 1.56 -16.09
N LYS A 102 12.44 1.00 -14.97
CA LYS A 102 13.18 -0.05 -14.23
C LYS A 102 13.38 -1.34 -15.03
N ALA A 103 12.39 -1.82 -15.79
CA ALA A 103 12.52 -3.09 -16.50
C ALA A 103 13.40 -2.93 -17.74
N VAL A 104 13.25 -1.83 -18.49
CA VAL A 104 14.16 -1.50 -19.60
C VAL A 104 15.61 -1.41 -19.11
N ALA A 105 15.85 -0.71 -18.00
CA ALA A 105 17.18 -0.61 -17.42
C ALA A 105 17.75 -1.97 -16.98
N ALA A 106 16.92 -2.84 -16.40
CA ALA A 106 17.34 -4.18 -15.98
C ALA A 106 17.74 -5.04 -17.19
N VAL A 107 16.88 -5.07 -18.23
CA VAL A 107 17.15 -5.82 -19.46
C VAL A 107 18.38 -5.26 -20.18
N ALA A 108 18.51 -3.93 -20.25
CA ALA A 108 19.67 -3.28 -20.84
C ALA A 108 20.97 -3.75 -20.19
N LEU A 109 21.03 -3.73 -18.85
CA LEU A 109 22.23 -4.17 -18.12
C LEU A 109 22.48 -5.67 -18.25
N SER A 110 21.44 -6.52 -18.16
CA SER A 110 21.61 -7.98 -18.17
C SER A 110 21.91 -8.54 -19.56
N ALA A 111 21.32 -7.95 -20.60
CA ALA A 111 21.50 -8.37 -21.99
C ALA A 111 22.55 -7.53 -22.74
N HIS A 112 23.20 -6.59 -22.04
CA HIS A 112 24.22 -5.70 -22.59
C HIS A 112 23.77 -4.96 -23.86
N LEU A 113 22.53 -4.47 -23.87
CA LEU A 113 21.93 -3.78 -25.02
C LEU A 113 22.74 -2.55 -25.46
N SER A 114 22.79 -2.29 -26.76
CA SER A 114 23.37 -1.06 -27.32
C SER A 114 22.54 0.17 -26.91
N ILE A 115 23.13 1.37 -27.02
CA ILE A 115 22.36 2.61 -26.83
C ILE A 115 21.17 2.69 -27.80
N GLY A 116 21.33 2.26 -29.05
CA GLY A 116 20.25 2.23 -30.05
C GLY A 116 19.13 1.29 -29.66
N GLU A 117 19.43 0.12 -29.10
CA GLU A 117 18.45 -0.85 -28.60
C GLU A 117 17.71 -0.32 -27.36
N VAL A 118 18.40 0.35 -26.44
CA VAL A 118 17.76 1.00 -25.27
C VAL A 118 16.87 2.16 -25.71
N MET A 119 17.31 2.98 -26.66
CA MET A 119 16.49 4.06 -27.21
C MET A 119 15.26 3.49 -27.93
N SER A 120 15.42 2.39 -28.67
CA SER A 120 14.32 1.67 -29.31
C SER A 120 13.30 1.15 -28.31
N ALA A 121 13.76 0.62 -27.18
CA ALA A 121 12.88 0.19 -26.11
C ALA A 121 12.06 1.36 -25.54
N GLY A 122 12.71 2.51 -25.30
CA GLY A 122 12.03 3.72 -24.86
C GLY A 122 11.02 4.26 -25.88
N LEU A 123 11.41 4.32 -27.16
CA LEU A 123 10.55 4.75 -28.26
C LEU A 123 9.33 3.82 -28.41
N GLY A 124 9.53 2.51 -28.32
CA GLY A 124 8.46 1.52 -28.38
C GLY A 124 7.42 1.69 -27.27
N VAL A 125 7.87 1.75 -26.01
CA VAL A 125 6.99 2.01 -24.86
C VAL A 125 6.33 3.38 -24.98
N GLY A 126 7.10 4.40 -25.35
CA GLY A 126 6.64 5.78 -25.51
C GLY A 126 5.51 5.90 -26.53
N PHE A 127 5.70 5.35 -27.73
CA PHE A 127 4.71 5.39 -28.80
C PHE A 127 3.41 4.68 -28.40
N MET A 128 3.50 3.49 -27.80
CA MET A 128 2.32 2.72 -27.42
C MET A 128 1.55 3.38 -26.26
N ILE A 129 2.25 3.86 -25.23
CA ILE A 129 1.61 4.57 -24.11
C ILE A 129 1.03 5.91 -24.56
N PHE A 130 1.72 6.62 -25.47
CA PHE A 130 1.20 7.83 -26.11
C PHE A 130 -0.10 7.54 -26.86
N ALA A 131 -0.10 6.51 -27.72
CA ALA A 131 -1.25 6.09 -28.49
C ALA A 131 -2.44 5.78 -27.57
N LEU A 132 -2.24 4.95 -26.54
CA LEU A 132 -3.27 4.63 -25.55
C LEU A 132 -3.83 5.86 -24.82
N GLY A 133 -2.99 6.87 -24.59
CA GLY A 133 -3.39 8.16 -23.99
C GLY A 133 -4.25 9.00 -24.93
N ILE A 134 -3.79 9.25 -26.16
CA ILE A 134 -4.52 10.10 -27.11
C ILE A 134 -5.85 9.48 -27.56
N THR A 135 -5.90 8.14 -27.73
CA THR A 135 -7.13 7.43 -28.08
C THR A 135 -8.05 7.22 -26.88
N ARG A 136 -7.57 7.55 -25.66
CA ARG A 136 -8.24 7.29 -24.39
C ARG A 136 -8.50 5.81 -24.09
N THR A 137 -7.87 4.90 -24.84
CA THR A 137 -8.00 3.45 -24.61
C THR A 137 -7.37 3.04 -23.28
N ILE A 138 -6.44 3.83 -22.72
CA ILE A 138 -5.92 3.62 -21.37
C ILE A 138 -7.02 3.61 -20.29
N LYS A 139 -8.15 4.32 -20.50
CA LYS A 139 -9.32 4.25 -19.59
C LYS A 139 -9.94 2.87 -19.52
N VAL A 140 -9.87 2.10 -20.61
CA VAL A 140 -10.35 0.71 -20.62
C VAL A 140 -9.49 -0.12 -19.68
N ILE A 141 -8.17 0.05 -19.74
CA ILE A 141 -7.23 -0.62 -18.85
C ILE A 141 -7.46 -0.19 -17.39
N GLU A 142 -7.64 1.11 -17.14
CA GLU A 142 -7.99 1.64 -15.81
C GLU A 142 -9.29 1.00 -15.28
N LYS A 143 -10.36 0.98 -16.07
CA LYS A 143 -11.66 0.40 -15.69
C LYS A 143 -11.58 -1.11 -15.45
N LEU A 144 -10.71 -1.81 -16.17
CA LEU A 144 -10.47 -3.25 -16.02
C LEU A 144 -9.52 -3.57 -14.86
N THR A 145 -8.82 -2.59 -14.27
CA THR A 145 -7.87 -2.80 -13.19
C THR A 145 -8.57 -2.59 -11.83
N PRO A 146 -8.84 -3.64 -11.04
CA PRO A 146 -9.45 -3.50 -9.73
C PRO A 146 -8.55 -2.72 -8.76
N ILE A 147 -9.16 -2.03 -7.79
CA ILE A 147 -8.43 -1.30 -6.73
C ILE A 147 -7.44 -2.21 -5.97
N PRO A 148 -7.76 -3.48 -5.63
CA PRO A 148 -6.78 -4.39 -5.01
C PRO A 148 -5.51 -4.57 -5.84
N ILE A 149 -5.61 -4.63 -7.17
CA ILE A 149 -4.43 -4.69 -8.06
C ILE A 149 -3.62 -3.40 -7.95
N ILE A 150 -4.29 -2.24 -7.96
CA ILE A 150 -3.63 -0.93 -7.80
C ILE A 150 -2.87 -0.85 -6.48
N ARG A 151 -3.51 -1.25 -5.37
CA ARG A 151 -2.89 -1.29 -4.04
C ARG A 151 -1.75 -2.30 -3.96
N GLY A 152 -1.91 -3.46 -4.60
CA GLY A 152 -0.87 -4.48 -4.75
C GLY A 152 0.35 -3.95 -5.51
N ILE A 153 0.15 -3.21 -6.60
CA ILE A 153 1.24 -2.57 -7.36
C ILE A 153 1.96 -1.53 -6.50
N GLN A 154 1.23 -0.69 -5.76
CA GLN A 154 1.81 0.32 -4.86
C GLN A 154 2.63 -0.32 -3.73
N LEU A 155 2.08 -1.37 -3.11
CA LEU A 155 2.78 -2.15 -2.08
C LEU A 155 4.02 -2.85 -2.65
N GLY A 156 3.88 -3.52 -3.79
CA GLY A 156 4.97 -4.19 -4.49
C GLY A 156 6.06 -3.20 -4.93
N ALA A 157 5.69 -2.00 -5.37
CA ALA A 157 6.63 -0.93 -5.66
C ALA A 157 7.40 -0.51 -4.41
N GLY A 158 6.71 -0.32 -3.27
CA GLY A 158 7.34 -0.03 -1.97
C GLY A 158 8.31 -1.14 -1.51
N ILE A 159 7.87 -2.39 -1.54
CA ILE A 159 8.70 -3.56 -1.20
C ILE A 159 9.93 -3.65 -2.11
N THR A 160 9.76 -3.44 -3.42
CA THR A 160 10.86 -3.47 -4.38
C THR A 160 11.90 -2.39 -4.07
N LEU A 161 11.49 -1.21 -3.60
CA LEU A 161 12.42 -0.16 -3.18
C LEU A 161 13.21 -0.57 -1.92
N ILE A 162 12.55 -1.20 -0.94
CA ILE A 162 13.20 -1.74 0.27
C ILE A 162 14.20 -2.85 -0.10
N ILE A 163 13.84 -3.77 -0.99
CA ILE A 163 14.75 -4.84 -1.45
C ILE A 163 15.98 -4.23 -2.12
N LYS A 164 15.78 -3.25 -3.01
CA LYS A 164 16.90 -2.57 -3.67
C LYS A 164 17.80 -1.84 -2.67
N ALA A 165 17.22 -1.20 -1.66
CA ALA A 165 17.97 -0.59 -0.57
C ALA A 165 18.86 -1.62 0.14
N ALA A 166 18.27 -2.74 0.54
CA ALA A 166 18.98 -3.82 1.22
C ALA A 166 20.11 -4.41 0.34
N ASP A 167 19.86 -4.62 -0.95
CA ASP A 167 20.87 -5.10 -1.89
C ASP A 167 22.03 -4.10 -2.07
N MET A 168 21.74 -2.80 -2.11
CA MET A 168 22.75 -1.74 -2.20
C MET A 168 23.65 -1.72 -0.95
N VAL A 169 23.05 -1.87 0.24
CA VAL A 169 23.79 -1.96 1.51
C VAL A 169 24.62 -3.24 1.56
N ARG A 170 24.05 -4.39 1.16
CA ARG A 170 24.70 -5.71 1.20
C ARG A 170 25.90 -5.84 0.24
N LYS A 171 25.82 -5.25 -0.96
CA LYS A 171 26.88 -5.36 -1.97
C LYS A 171 28.17 -4.63 -1.60
N ASN A 172 28.09 -3.61 -0.74
CA ASN A 172 29.23 -2.73 -0.44
C ASN A 172 29.67 -2.71 1.04
N GLY A 173 28.84 -3.18 1.97
CA GLY A 173 29.07 -3.05 3.41
C GLY A 173 30.00 -4.10 4.01
N SER A 174 30.97 -3.65 4.81
CA SER A 174 31.66 -4.44 5.84
C SER A 174 31.48 -3.73 7.19
N TRP A 175 31.50 -4.49 8.30
CA TRP A 175 31.53 -3.96 9.65
C TRP A 175 32.98 -3.96 10.14
N GLY A 176 33.54 -2.81 10.52
CA GLY A 176 34.88 -2.70 11.11
C GLY A 176 36.00 -3.55 10.47
N GLY A 177 37.13 -3.70 11.17
CA GLY A 177 38.19 -4.65 10.81
C GLY A 177 39.11 -4.26 9.63
N THR A 178 39.89 -5.24 9.15
CA THR A 178 40.95 -5.06 8.14
C THR A 178 40.45 -4.63 6.75
N PHE A 179 39.17 -4.87 6.44
CA PHE A 179 38.52 -4.48 5.17
C PHE A 179 37.50 -3.35 5.35
N TRP A 180 37.63 -2.57 6.43
CA TRP A 180 36.75 -1.45 6.71
C TRP A 180 36.95 -0.31 5.69
N LYS A 181 35.84 0.17 5.12
CA LYS A 181 35.82 1.34 4.24
C LYS A 181 35.21 2.51 4.98
N TRP A 182 35.94 3.61 5.12
CA TRP A 182 35.44 4.80 5.83
C TRP A 182 34.24 5.48 5.16
N ASN A 183 33.99 5.20 3.89
CA ASN A 183 33.10 5.96 3.01
C ASN A 183 31.81 5.25 2.59
N ASP A 184 31.74 3.93 2.68
CA ASP A 184 30.56 3.17 2.27
C ASP A 184 30.58 1.81 2.99
N ASN A 185 29.88 1.72 4.11
CA ASN A 185 29.93 0.60 5.06
C ASN A 185 28.58 0.41 5.79
N TYR A 186 28.46 -0.63 6.61
CA TYR A 186 27.22 -0.91 7.34
C TYR A 186 26.95 0.12 8.45
N GLU A 187 27.98 0.76 9.00
CA GLU A 187 27.84 1.80 10.01
C GLU A 187 27.14 3.04 9.42
N TRP A 188 27.52 3.47 8.22
CA TRP A 188 26.86 4.56 7.50
C TRP A 188 25.41 4.23 7.17
N ALA A 189 25.13 2.99 6.75
CA ALA A 189 23.76 2.53 6.51
C ALA A 189 22.93 2.57 7.81
N LEU A 190 23.46 2.03 8.90
CA LEU A 190 22.77 2.05 10.21
C LEU A 190 22.55 3.47 10.73
N LEU A 191 23.55 4.35 10.61
CA LEU A 191 23.44 5.75 11.04
C LEU A 191 22.40 6.50 10.19
N ALA A 192 22.41 6.30 8.87
CA ALA A 192 21.42 6.91 8.00
C ALA A 192 20.01 6.34 8.26
N PHE A 193 19.88 5.04 8.55
CA PHE A 193 18.62 4.42 8.96
C PHE A 193 18.09 5.06 10.25
N ILE A 194 18.92 5.10 11.30
CA ILE A 194 18.56 5.71 12.59
C ILE A 194 18.18 7.17 12.39
N PHE A 195 18.95 7.91 11.59
CA PHE A 195 18.66 9.31 11.30
C PHE A 195 17.30 9.50 10.62
N VAL A 196 17.01 8.75 9.55
CA VAL A 196 15.71 8.81 8.85
C VAL A 196 14.57 8.36 9.76
N PHE A 197 14.79 7.35 10.60
CA PHE A 197 13.81 6.81 11.53
C PHE A 197 13.48 7.80 12.66
N VAL A 198 14.50 8.34 13.34
CA VAL A 198 14.33 9.32 14.43
C VAL A 198 13.64 10.58 13.93
N PHE A 199 13.99 11.04 12.73
CA PHE A 199 13.38 12.23 12.13
C PHE A 199 12.22 11.91 11.20
N TYR A 200 11.64 10.70 11.29
CA TYR A 200 10.59 10.22 10.39
C TYR A 200 9.41 11.19 10.30
N SER A 201 8.90 11.62 11.47
CA SER A 201 7.74 12.50 11.60
C SER A 201 8.10 14.00 11.61
N SER A 202 9.39 14.34 11.53
CA SER A 202 9.83 15.72 11.64
C SER A 202 9.60 16.48 10.33
N LYS A 203 8.70 17.46 10.35
CA LYS A 203 8.51 18.39 9.22
C LYS A 203 9.63 19.43 9.10
N ARG A 204 10.53 19.52 10.09
CA ARG A 204 11.59 20.54 10.15
C ARG A 204 12.93 20.04 9.64
N ILE A 205 13.19 18.73 9.72
CA ILE A 205 14.50 18.16 9.41
C ILE A 205 14.48 17.61 7.97
N PRO A 206 15.22 18.20 7.03
CA PRO A 206 15.23 17.78 5.63
C PRO A 206 16.14 16.56 5.45
N THR A 207 15.67 15.39 5.88
CA THR A 207 16.50 14.17 5.98
C THR A 207 17.15 13.76 4.66
N ALA A 208 16.39 13.75 3.56
CA ALA A 208 16.92 13.43 2.23
C ALA A 208 17.99 14.43 1.76
N LEU A 209 17.81 15.73 2.04
CA LEU A 209 18.80 16.75 1.71
C LEU A 209 20.10 16.58 2.49
N ILE A 210 20.01 16.30 3.79
CA ILE A 210 21.18 16.10 4.65
C ILE A 210 21.96 14.85 4.20
N LEU A 211 21.27 13.74 3.96
CA LEU A 211 21.90 12.52 3.46
C LEU A 211 22.51 12.73 2.07
N PHE A 212 21.85 13.50 1.20
CA PHE A 212 22.38 13.82 -0.12
C PHE A 212 23.67 14.66 -0.04
N ILE A 213 23.69 15.72 0.77
CA ILE A 213 24.87 16.57 0.97
C ILE A 213 26.02 15.76 1.56
N LEU A 214 25.73 14.90 2.53
CA LEU A 214 26.71 14.00 3.14
C LEU A 214 27.30 13.05 2.09
N GLY A 215 26.45 12.39 1.30
CA GLY A 215 26.89 11.47 0.25
C GLY A 215 27.68 12.17 -0.86
N LEU A 216 27.27 13.37 -1.24
CA LEU A 216 27.99 14.22 -2.20
C LEU A 216 29.38 14.60 -1.67
N THR A 217 29.48 14.96 -0.39
CA THR A 217 30.76 15.29 0.26
C THR A 217 31.70 14.09 0.27
N ILE A 218 31.20 12.90 0.63
CA ILE A 218 31.96 11.65 0.60
C ILE A 218 32.44 11.35 -0.84
N ALA A 219 31.54 11.49 -1.83
CA ALA A 219 31.87 11.26 -3.24
C ALA A 219 32.97 12.22 -3.73
N LEU A 220 32.88 13.51 -3.41
CA LEU A 220 33.90 14.51 -3.77
C LEU A 220 35.26 14.15 -3.15
N VAL A 221 35.31 13.83 -1.86
CA VAL A 221 36.55 13.42 -1.18
C VAL A 221 37.16 12.19 -1.86
N LYS A 222 36.35 11.23 -2.32
CA LYS A 222 36.84 10.06 -3.06
C LYS A 222 37.44 10.43 -4.41
N VAL A 223 36.80 11.32 -5.16
CA VAL A 223 37.32 11.80 -6.45
C VAL A 223 38.69 12.45 -6.25
N PHE A 224 38.82 13.35 -5.27
CA PHE A 224 40.10 14.01 -4.98
C PHE A 224 41.19 13.03 -4.52
N LYS A 225 40.84 12.03 -3.71
CA LYS A 225 41.80 11.01 -3.22
C LYS A 225 42.20 9.99 -4.28
N SER A 226 41.33 9.67 -5.23
CA SER A 226 41.61 8.67 -6.27
C SER A 226 42.45 9.21 -7.42
N GLY A 227 42.74 10.53 -7.44
CA GLY A 227 43.41 11.18 -8.56
C GLY A 227 42.56 11.26 -9.83
N MET A 228 41.28 10.89 -9.76
CA MET A 228 40.35 11.06 -10.87
C MET A 228 40.03 12.54 -11.09
N THR A 229 39.73 12.91 -12.33
CA THR A 229 39.37 14.28 -12.66
C THR A 229 38.07 14.67 -11.95
N PRO A 230 38.07 15.76 -11.16
CA PRO A 230 36.85 16.29 -10.56
C PRO A 230 35.88 16.79 -11.64
N PRO A 231 34.58 16.87 -11.34
CA PRO A 231 33.63 17.53 -12.23
C PRO A 231 34.13 18.93 -12.56
N SER A 232 34.16 19.24 -13.85
CA SER A 232 34.61 20.54 -14.34
C SER A 232 33.52 21.16 -15.20
N VAL A 233 33.44 22.49 -15.14
CA VAL A 233 32.48 23.22 -15.96
C VAL A 233 32.87 23.05 -17.42
N SER A 234 31.97 22.43 -18.17
CA SER A 234 32.05 22.22 -19.61
C SER A 234 30.64 22.41 -20.19
N PHE A 235 30.52 23.16 -21.27
CA PHE A 235 29.22 23.30 -21.94
C PHE A 235 28.94 22.02 -22.72
N ASN A 236 27.97 21.23 -22.25
CA ASN A 236 27.56 19.96 -22.81
C ASN A 236 26.19 20.09 -23.48
N TYR A 237 26.02 19.43 -24.62
CA TYR A 237 24.77 19.36 -25.36
C TYR A 237 24.46 17.91 -25.76
N PRO A 238 23.19 17.54 -25.89
CA PRO A 238 22.81 16.20 -26.30
C PRO A 238 23.16 15.94 -27.77
N SER A 239 23.59 14.72 -28.08
CA SER A 239 23.79 14.22 -29.45
C SER A 239 22.59 13.37 -29.88
N THR A 240 22.28 13.35 -31.16
CA THR A 240 21.20 12.51 -31.69
C THR A 240 21.60 11.03 -31.73
N VAL A 241 20.68 10.16 -31.38
CA VAL A 241 20.76 8.70 -31.51
C VAL A 241 19.54 8.26 -32.32
N VAL A 242 19.77 7.77 -33.53
CA VAL A 242 18.73 7.22 -34.39
C VAL A 242 18.96 5.71 -34.48
N PRO A 243 18.11 4.88 -33.85
CA PRO A 243 18.28 3.44 -33.90
C PRO A 243 18.14 2.90 -35.32
N THR A 244 18.94 1.90 -35.66
CA THR A 244 18.75 1.10 -36.88
C THR A 244 17.48 0.24 -36.77
N LEU A 245 16.98 -0.28 -37.89
CA LEU A 245 15.81 -1.16 -37.90
C LEU A 245 16.04 -2.43 -37.07
N GLU A 246 17.25 -2.97 -37.06
CA GLU A 246 17.58 -4.18 -36.28
C GLU A 246 17.65 -3.87 -34.78
N GLU A 247 18.29 -2.77 -34.38
CA GLU A 247 18.27 -2.31 -32.99
C GLU A 247 16.85 -2.00 -32.52
N PHE A 248 16.00 -1.50 -33.44
CA PHE A 248 14.59 -1.27 -33.16
C PHE A 248 13.86 -2.57 -32.84
N LYS A 249 14.00 -3.59 -33.69
CA LYS A 249 13.40 -4.92 -33.45
C LYS A 249 13.89 -5.52 -32.14
N THR A 250 15.20 -5.55 -31.91
CA THR A 250 15.79 -6.15 -30.70
C THR A 250 15.33 -5.42 -29.45
N GLY A 251 15.48 -4.09 -29.41
CA GLY A 251 15.08 -3.27 -28.26
C GLY A 251 13.57 -3.32 -27.99
N PHE A 252 12.75 -3.34 -29.04
CA PHE A 252 11.31 -3.46 -28.92
C PHE A 252 10.90 -4.81 -28.31
N LEU A 253 11.37 -5.91 -28.89
CA LEU A 253 10.97 -7.26 -28.46
C LEU A 253 11.54 -7.63 -27.08
N SER A 254 12.80 -7.29 -26.82
CA SER A 254 13.48 -7.69 -25.58
C SER A 254 13.06 -6.87 -24.37
N ALA A 255 12.80 -5.57 -24.55
CA ALA A 255 12.61 -4.64 -23.43
C ALA A 255 11.28 -3.88 -23.44
N SER A 256 10.71 -3.53 -24.60
CA SER A 256 9.43 -2.79 -24.61
C SER A 256 8.27 -3.64 -24.13
N LEU A 257 8.13 -4.87 -24.65
CA LEU A 257 6.98 -5.73 -24.37
C LEU A 257 6.79 -5.99 -22.86
N GLY A 258 7.88 -6.28 -22.14
CA GLY A 258 7.83 -6.46 -20.69
C GLY A 258 7.60 -5.16 -19.90
N GLN A 259 8.03 -4.02 -20.43
CA GLN A 259 7.89 -2.72 -19.77
C GLN A 259 6.51 -2.09 -19.96
N LEU A 260 5.77 -2.43 -21.02
CA LEU A 260 4.46 -1.86 -21.32
C LEU A 260 3.43 -2.05 -20.21
N PRO A 261 3.17 -3.29 -19.70
CA PRO A 261 2.23 -3.49 -18.60
C PRO A 261 2.68 -2.74 -17.35
N LEU A 262 3.97 -2.78 -17.03
CA LEU A 262 4.52 -2.09 -15.87
C LEU A 262 4.35 -0.58 -15.97
N THR A 263 4.50 -0.01 -17.15
CA THR A 263 4.33 1.43 -17.38
C THR A 263 2.87 1.83 -17.26
N ALA A 264 1.97 1.12 -17.94
CA ALA A 264 0.53 1.40 -17.85
C ALA A 264 0.01 1.26 -16.41
N LEU A 265 0.38 0.19 -15.71
CA LEU A 265 -0.12 -0.10 -14.37
C LEU A 265 0.57 0.74 -13.28
N ASN A 266 1.90 0.74 -13.20
CA ASN A 266 2.62 1.42 -12.12
C ASN A 266 2.83 2.92 -12.38
N SER A 267 2.99 3.30 -13.65
CA SER A 267 3.44 4.65 -14.03
C SER A 267 2.33 5.56 -14.55
N VAL A 268 1.13 4.99 -14.75
CA VAL A 268 -0.07 5.74 -15.14
C VAL A 268 -1.18 5.50 -14.12
N ILE A 269 -1.71 4.27 -14.04
CA ILE A 269 -2.92 3.99 -13.24
C ILE A 269 -2.64 4.11 -11.74
N ALA A 270 -1.65 3.38 -11.21
CA ALA A 270 -1.33 3.41 -9.78
C ALA A 270 -0.75 4.76 -9.33
N LEU A 271 -0.10 5.48 -10.24
CA LEU A 271 0.35 6.85 -10.00
C LEU A 271 -0.85 7.81 -9.90
N ALA A 272 -1.81 7.74 -10.84
CA ALA A 272 -3.01 8.57 -10.82
C ALA A 272 -3.81 8.35 -9.52
N ALA A 273 -3.98 7.08 -9.13
CA ALA A 273 -4.63 6.72 -7.87
C ALA A 273 -3.87 7.27 -6.65
N LEU A 274 -2.53 7.15 -6.62
CA LEU A 274 -1.72 7.71 -5.54
C LEU A 274 -1.78 9.25 -5.50
N ALA A 275 -1.75 9.90 -6.66
CA ALA A 275 -1.88 11.34 -6.77
C ALA A 275 -3.23 11.82 -6.25
N HIS A 276 -4.31 11.10 -6.55
CA HIS A 276 -5.64 11.35 -6.01
C HIS A 276 -5.68 11.23 -4.47
N ASP A 277 -5.05 10.21 -3.91
CA ASP A 277 -5.01 9.99 -2.45
C ASP A 277 -4.16 11.06 -1.72
N LEU A 278 -3.03 11.46 -2.30
CA LEU A 278 -2.10 12.40 -1.66
C LEU A 278 -2.47 13.87 -1.90
N PHE A 279 -3.15 14.17 -3.01
CA PHE A 279 -3.47 15.53 -3.48
C PHE A 279 -4.91 15.60 -4.03
N PRO A 280 -5.94 15.37 -3.18
CA PRO A 280 -7.32 15.31 -3.63
C PRO A 280 -7.78 16.60 -4.33
N GLU A 281 -7.31 17.76 -3.86
CA GLU A 281 -7.62 19.09 -4.44
C GLU A 281 -7.04 19.31 -5.84
N ARG A 282 -6.05 18.50 -6.25
CA ARG A 282 -5.41 18.57 -7.58
C ARG A 282 -5.79 17.38 -8.47
N SER A 283 -6.73 16.55 -8.05
CA SER A 283 -7.16 15.33 -8.76
C SER A 283 -7.62 15.59 -10.20
N SER A 284 -8.28 16.72 -10.46
CA SER A 284 -8.77 17.14 -11.79
C SER A 284 -7.67 17.39 -12.83
N LEU A 285 -6.40 17.48 -12.41
CA LEU A 285 -5.26 17.64 -13.30
C LEU A 285 -4.59 16.31 -13.68
N ASN A 286 -4.83 15.25 -12.91
CA ASN A 286 -4.02 14.04 -12.86
C ASN A 286 -4.71 12.79 -13.45
N TYR A 287 -5.39 12.95 -14.59
CA TYR A 287 -6.06 11.84 -15.27
C TYR A 287 -5.08 10.92 -16.01
N VAL A 288 -5.44 9.64 -16.11
CA VAL A 288 -4.61 8.59 -16.73
C VAL A 288 -4.22 8.91 -18.18
N GLU A 289 -5.06 9.58 -18.98
CA GLU A 289 -4.73 9.90 -20.37
C GLU A 289 -3.66 10.98 -20.46
N LYS A 290 -3.77 12.01 -19.62
CA LYS A 290 -2.80 13.11 -19.56
C LYS A 290 -1.43 12.59 -19.09
N ILE A 291 -1.43 11.73 -18.08
CA ILE A 291 -0.22 11.07 -17.60
C ILE A 291 0.37 10.16 -18.68
N SER A 292 -0.46 9.36 -19.38
CA SER A 292 -0.02 8.55 -20.53
C SER A 292 0.61 9.39 -21.64
N VAL A 293 -0.03 10.51 -22.03
CA VAL A 293 0.53 11.40 -23.06
C VAL A 293 1.86 12.00 -22.61
N SER A 294 1.99 12.41 -21.34
CA SER A 294 3.25 12.89 -20.77
C SER A 294 4.37 11.84 -20.83
N VAL A 295 4.08 10.60 -20.38
CA VAL A 295 5.03 9.46 -20.47
C VAL A 295 5.38 9.15 -21.93
N GLY A 296 4.41 9.21 -22.83
CA GLY A 296 4.64 8.99 -24.25
C GLY A 296 5.59 10.01 -24.86
N LEU A 297 5.26 11.29 -24.74
CA LEU A 297 6.03 12.39 -25.30
C LEU A 297 7.46 12.45 -24.73
N MET A 298 7.65 12.15 -23.45
CA MET A 298 8.99 12.21 -22.86
C MET A 298 9.96 11.22 -23.48
N ASN A 299 9.48 10.03 -23.83
CA ASN A 299 10.31 9.00 -24.46
C ASN A 299 10.43 9.21 -25.97
N ILE A 300 9.32 9.56 -26.63
CA ILE A 300 9.34 9.87 -28.07
C ILE A 300 10.36 10.98 -28.36
N ILE A 301 10.46 12.00 -27.51
CA ILE A 301 11.41 13.10 -27.71
C ILE A 301 12.79 12.73 -27.16
N GLY A 302 12.89 12.33 -25.89
CA GLY A 302 14.18 12.17 -25.22
C GLY A 302 15.05 11.05 -25.81
N CYS A 303 14.45 9.95 -26.26
CA CYS A 303 15.21 8.79 -26.74
C CYS A 303 15.95 9.09 -28.06
N PHE A 304 15.48 10.02 -28.89
CA PHE A 304 16.24 10.46 -30.07
C PHE A 304 17.55 11.19 -29.74
N PHE A 305 17.79 11.50 -28.47
CA PHE A 305 18.99 12.18 -28.00
C PHE A 305 19.85 11.30 -27.08
N GLY A 306 19.56 10.00 -27.01
CA GLY A 306 20.26 9.10 -26.08
C GLY A 306 19.85 9.28 -24.62
N SER A 307 18.76 10.00 -24.33
CA SER A 307 18.21 10.08 -22.96
C SER A 307 17.69 8.72 -22.53
N ILE A 308 17.97 8.36 -21.28
CA ILE A 308 17.36 7.18 -20.67
C ILE A 308 15.83 7.22 -20.80
N PRO A 309 15.17 6.08 -21.08
CA PRO A 309 13.73 6.00 -21.09
C PRO A 309 13.16 6.33 -19.70
N TYR A 310 12.21 7.26 -19.68
CA TYR A 310 11.63 7.84 -18.47
C TYR A 310 10.16 7.47 -18.29
N CYS A 311 9.69 7.47 -17.05
CA CYS A 311 8.28 7.42 -16.72
C CYS A 311 7.99 8.29 -15.49
N HIS A 312 6.72 8.37 -15.11
CA HIS A 312 6.32 8.87 -13.80
C HIS A 312 6.10 7.68 -12.87
N GLY A 313 6.76 7.57 -11.73
CA GLY A 313 6.61 6.39 -10.86
C GLY A 313 5.79 6.67 -9.61
N SER A 314 4.82 5.81 -9.30
CA SER A 314 4.08 5.88 -8.02
C SER A 314 5.03 5.85 -6.82
N GLY A 315 6.08 5.02 -6.87
CA GLY A 315 7.12 4.97 -5.84
C GLY A 315 7.97 6.25 -5.74
N GLY A 316 8.22 6.94 -6.85
CA GLY A 316 8.90 8.23 -6.83
C GLY A 316 8.03 9.33 -6.24
N LEU A 317 6.76 9.40 -6.61
CA LEU A 317 5.79 10.31 -6.01
C LEU A 317 5.68 10.06 -4.49
N ALA A 318 5.57 8.78 -4.08
CA ALA A 318 5.56 8.39 -2.68
C ALA A 318 6.84 8.82 -1.95
N GLY A 319 8.02 8.63 -2.57
CA GLY A 319 9.31 9.04 -2.04
C GLY A 319 9.40 10.56 -1.87
N GLN A 320 9.07 11.33 -2.91
CA GLN A 320 9.11 12.79 -2.84
C GLN A 320 8.13 13.32 -1.78
N TYR A 321 6.91 12.79 -1.73
CA TYR A 321 5.94 13.11 -0.69
C TYR A 321 6.48 12.76 0.70
N ARG A 322 7.09 11.59 0.87
CA ARG A 322 7.65 11.14 2.14
C ARG A 322 8.73 12.08 2.68
N PHE A 323 9.60 12.59 1.80
CA PHE A 323 10.71 13.47 2.16
C PHE A 323 10.36 14.96 2.19
N GLY A 324 9.08 15.29 1.99
CA GLY A 324 8.55 16.62 2.32
C GLY A 324 7.95 17.40 1.15
N ALA A 325 7.92 16.86 -0.06
CA ALA A 325 7.32 17.55 -1.21
C ALA A 325 5.79 17.60 -1.08
N ARG A 326 5.19 18.77 -1.25
CA ARG A 326 3.73 18.98 -1.20
C ARG A 326 3.20 19.79 -2.37
N SER A 327 4.08 20.24 -3.27
CA SER A 327 3.74 21.04 -4.44
C SER A 327 4.67 20.72 -5.61
N GLU A 328 4.41 21.33 -6.75
CA GLU A 328 5.28 21.28 -7.93
C GLU A 328 6.65 21.91 -7.70
N VAL A 329 6.84 22.72 -6.64
CA VAL A 329 8.11 23.41 -6.36
C VAL A 329 9.27 22.44 -6.27
N SER A 330 9.08 21.30 -5.59
CA SER A 330 10.09 20.24 -5.52
C SER A 330 10.58 19.79 -6.90
N VAL A 331 9.67 19.43 -7.83
CA VAL A 331 10.05 18.93 -9.16
C VAL A 331 10.55 20.04 -10.08
N LEU A 332 10.09 21.29 -9.92
CA LEU A 332 10.65 22.44 -10.63
C LEU A 332 12.12 22.66 -10.23
N VAL A 333 12.42 22.62 -8.93
CA VAL A 333 13.78 22.77 -8.39
C VAL A 333 14.67 21.60 -8.84
N LEU A 334 14.19 20.36 -8.71
CA LEU A 334 14.91 19.18 -9.19
C LEU A 334 15.17 19.27 -10.69
N GLY A 335 14.18 19.73 -11.47
CA GLY A 335 14.28 19.87 -12.91
C GLY A 335 15.34 20.89 -13.33
N LEU A 336 15.32 22.06 -12.71
CA LEU A 336 16.33 23.10 -12.93
C LEU A 336 17.73 22.59 -12.53
N PHE A 337 17.85 21.92 -11.39
CA PHE A 337 19.12 21.35 -10.93
C PHE A 337 19.66 20.31 -11.93
N LYS A 338 18.82 19.38 -12.40
CA LYS A 338 19.20 18.40 -13.43
C LYS A 338 19.65 19.08 -14.72
N MET A 339 18.95 20.10 -15.20
CA MET A 339 19.33 20.84 -16.40
C MET A 339 20.68 21.55 -16.25
N ILE A 340 20.89 22.25 -15.13
CA ILE A 340 22.18 22.92 -14.84
C ILE A 340 23.31 21.89 -14.81
N LEU A 341 23.11 20.76 -14.13
CA LEU A 341 24.11 19.68 -14.09
C LEU A 341 24.39 19.09 -15.47
N GLY A 342 23.34 18.84 -16.26
CA GLY A 342 23.47 18.29 -17.61
C GLY A 342 24.20 19.23 -18.57
N ILE A 343 23.90 20.53 -18.54
CA ILE A 343 24.48 21.55 -19.42
C ILE A 343 25.90 21.91 -19.00
N LEU A 344 26.14 22.14 -17.71
CA LEU A 344 27.43 22.66 -17.23
C LEU A 344 28.45 21.58 -16.88
N PHE A 345 28.05 20.35 -16.62
CA PHE A 345 28.99 19.30 -16.21
C PHE A 345 28.86 18.04 -17.07
N GLY A 346 27.63 17.63 -17.41
CA GLY A 346 27.35 16.53 -18.31
C GLY A 346 28.16 15.27 -17.99
N LYS A 347 28.92 14.76 -18.97
CA LYS A 347 29.76 13.56 -18.83
C LYS A 347 30.84 13.65 -17.74
N THR A 348 31.24 14.85 -17.31
CA THR A 348 32.25 15.01 -16.25
C THR A 348 31.73 14.57 -14.87
N LEU A 349 30.41 14.43 -14.70
CA LEU A 349 29.78 13.96 -13.47
C LEU A 349 29.88 12.45 -13.25
N THR A 350 30.17 11.66 -14.29
CA THR A 350 30.09 10.19 -14.20
C THR A 350 30.94 9.62 -13.05
N ASN A 351 32.16 10.13 -12.88
CA ASN A 351 33.07 9.70 -11.81
C ASN A 351 32.53 10.09 -10.42
N LEU A 352 32.02 11.31 -10.28
CA LEU A 352 31.44 11.77 -9.01
C LEU A 352 30.23 10.93 -8.61
N LEU A 353 29.29 10.74 -9.55
CA LEU A 353 28.07 9.98 -9.29
C LEU A 353 28.36 8.50 -9.03
N GLY A 354 29.38 7.92 -9.69
CA GLY A 354 29.87 6.57 -9.43
C GLY A 354 30.51 6.37 -8.05
N PHE A 355 30.93 7.46 -7.38
CA PHE A 355 31.48 7.41 -6.03
C PHE A 355 30.48 7.72 -4.92
N PHE A 356 29.22 8.00 -5.25
CA PHE A 356 28.18 8.23 -4.26
C PHE A 356 27.98 6.96 -3.39
N PRO A 357 27.98 7.06 -2.05
CA PRO A 357 27.90 5.90 -1.18
C PRO A 357 26.54 5.19 -1.27
N ASN A 358 26.57 3.88 -1.53
CA ASN A 358 25.37 3.06 -1.67
C ASN A 358 24.62 2.91 -0.33
N SER A 359 25.35 2.93 0.79
CA SER A 359 24.79 2.95 2.14
C SER A 359 23.84 4.13 2.38
N LEU A 360 24.14 5.32 1.87
CA LEU A 360 23.27 6.49 2.04
C LEU A 360 22.11 6.51 1.04
N LEU A 361 22.33 6.05 -0.20
CA LEU A 361 21.26 5.93 -1.19
C LEU A 361 20.23 4.87 -0.81
N GLY A 362 20.66 3.76 -0.19
CA GLY A 362 19.78 2.70 0.29
C GLY A 362 18.77 3.21 1.32
N GLU A 363 19.20 4.02 2.28
CA GLU A 363 18.33 4.53 3.34
C GLU A 363 17.31 5.57 2.86
N MET A 364 17.57 6.23 1.73
CA MET A 364 16.59 7.08 1.07
C MET A 364 15.39 6.28 0.48
N PHE A 365 15.36 4.95 0.64
CA PHE A 365 14.28 4.07 0.19
C PHE A 365 13.59 3.23 1.27
N ALA A 366 14.23 3.04 2.41
CA ALA A 366 13.93 1.92 3.30
C ALA A 366 12.77 2.19 4.28
N PHE A 367 11.59 2.65 3.83
CA PHE A 367 10.41 2.71 4.72
C PHE A 367 9.06 2.57 3.99
N GLY A 368 8.30 1.52 4.36
CA GLY A 368 6.86 1.32 4.14
C GLY A 368 6.36 0.27 5.15
N SER A 369 5.17 0.30 5.77
CA SER A 369 3.98 1.14 5.63
C SER A 369 3.61 1.79 6.98
N SER A 370 3.12 3.03 6.97
CA SER A 370 2.77 3.80 8.17
C SER A 370 1.33 3.58 8.66
N ARG A 371 0.62 2.57 8.16
CA ARG A 371 -0.84 2.43 8.36
C ARG A 371 -1.20 2.03 9.79
N ARG A 372 -0.67 0.89 10.27
CA ARG A 372 -0.82 0.45 11.66
C ARG A 372 -0.32 1.48 12.66
N ALA A 373 0.80 2.14 12.37
CA ALA A 373 1.34 3.21 13.21
C ALA A 373 0.39 4.42 13.29
N ARG A 374 -0.24 4.83 12.18
CA ARG A 374 -1.23 5.91 12.14
C ARG A 374 -2.51 5.53 12.88
N LEU A 375 -3.00 4.29 12.73
CA LEU A 375 -4.17 3.79 13.47
C LEU A 375 -3.90 3.78 14.98
N LEU A 376 -2.77 3.24 15.41
CA LEU A 376 -2.35 3.25 16.82
C LEU A 376 -2.22 4.68 17.37
N GLU A 377 -1.71 5.63 16.57
CA GLU A 377 -1.62 7.04 16.98
C GLU A 377 -3.00 7.70 17.13
N ALA A 378 -3.93 7.42 16.21
CA ALA A 378 -5.31 7.92 16.29
C ALA A 378 -6.06 7.30 17.48
N ALA A 379 -5.91 5.99 17.68
CA ALA A 379 -6.46 5.26 18.82
C ALA A 379 -5.95 5.80 20.16
N PHE A 380 -4.65 6.04 20.26
CA PHE A 380 -4.05 6.64 21.46
C PHE A 380 -4.64 8.03 21.75
N LYS A 381 -4.81 8.88 20.72
CA LYS A 381 -5.46 10.20 20.88
C LYS A 381 -6.92 10.11 21.30
N ALA A 382 -7.63 9.07 20.88
CA ALA A 382 -9.00 8.80 21.29
C ALA A 382 -9.10 8.19 22.70
N GLY A 383 -7.98 7.83 23.34
CA GLY A 383 -7.90 7.30 24.70
C GLY A 383 -7.73 5.78 24.81
N PHE A 384 -7.48 5.08 23.69
CA PHE A 384 -7.10 3.67 23.68
C PHE A 384 -5.60 3.54 23.98
N ASN A 385 -5.27 3.47 25.26
CA ASN A 385 -3.88 3.49 25.74
C ASN A 385 -3.19 2.12 25.67
N TYR A 386 -3.93 1.05 25.40
CA TYR A 386 -3.41 -0.31 25.31
C TYR A 386 -3.74 -0.93 23.96
N SER A 387 -2.79 -1.67 23.39
CA SER A 387 -2.99 -2.33 22.10
C SER A 387 -2.26 -3.66 22.02
N TRP A 388 -2.83 -4.62 21.30
CA TRP A 388 -2.18 -5.87 20.96
C TRP A 388 -2.44 -6.19 19.49
N ALA A 389 -1.40 -6.34 18.69
CA ALA A 389 -1.57 -6.67 17.28
C ALA A 389 -0.62 -7.78 16.86
N SER A 390 -0.99 -8.48 15.79
CA SER A 390 -0.23 -9.61 15.27
C SER A 390 1.24 -9.23 15.04
N PRO A 391 2.20 -10.15 15.31
CA PRO A 391 3.60 -9.86 15.14
C PRO A 391 3.94 -9.52 13.69
N ALA A 392 4.69 -8.42 13.48
CA ALA A 392 5.22 -8.10 12.15
C ALA A 392 6.15 -9.23 11.69
N LYS A 393 5.88 -9.83 10.53
CA LYS A 393 6.72 -10.91 10.00
C LYS A 393 8.07 -10.41 9.51
N ARG A 394 9.06 -11.31 9.55
CA ARG A 394 10.41 -11.09 9.01
C ARG A 394 10.35 -11.04 7.48
N LEU A 395 11.25 -10.26 6.89
CA LEU A 395 11.37 -9.90 5.46
C LEU A 395 11.31 -11.06 4.43
N LEU A 396 11.44 -12.32 4.86
CA LEU A 396 11.49 -13.52 4.01
C LEU A 396 10.27 -14.45 4.15
N SER A 397 9.26 -14.10 4.93
CA SER A 397 8.02 -14.87 4.92
C SER A 397 7.27 -14.60 3.61
N GLY A 398 7.00 -15.64 2.82
CA GLY A 398 6.22 -15.56 1.57
C GLY A 398 4.73 -15.26 1.76
N SER A 399 4.35 -14.70 2.91
CA SER A 399 2.99 -14.47 3.36
C SER A 399 2.89 -13.12 4.07
N ILE A 400 1.74 -12.46 3.94
CA ILE A 400 1.43 -11.15 4.51
C ILE A 400 0.67 -11.34 5.82
N ASP A 401 0.97 -10.51 6.83
CA ASP A 401 0.23 -10.47 8.10
C ASP A 401 -1.26 -10.21 7.87
N GLY A 402 -2.13 -11.03 8.48
CA GLY A 402 -3.59 -10.92 8.37
C GLY A 402 -4.20 -9.68 9.02
N GLY A 403 -3.36 -8.82 9.63
CA GLY A 403 -3.76 -7.52 10.14
C GLY A 403 -4.63 -7.61 11.39
N LEU A 404 -4.32 -8.43 12.39
CA LEU A 404 -5.17 -8.46 13.59
C LEU A 404 -4.72 -7.37 14.59
N ILE A 405 -5.66 -6.61 15.16
CA ILE A 405 -5.39 -5.63 16.22
C ILE A 405 -6.51 -5.53 17.27
N ILE A 406 -6.12 -5.50 18.53
CA ILE A 406 -6.98 -5.18 19.66
C ILE A 406 -6.57 -3.80 20.16
N LEU A 407 -7.55 -2.91 20.33
CA LEU A 407 -7.40 -1.61 20.93
C LEU A 407 -8.22 -1.58 22.23
N SER A 408 -7.64 -1.12 23.33
CA SER A 408 -8.35 -1.03 24.60
C SER A 408 -8.03 0.24 25.40
N ARG A 409 -9.06 0.79 26.02
CA ARG A 409 -8.93 1.83 27.05
C ARG A 409 -8.45 1.24 28.39
N PHE A 410 -8.59 -0.07 28.57
CA PHE A 410 -8.27 -0.80 29.79
C PHE A 410 -6.97 -1.64 29.66
N PRO A 411 -6.26 -1.90 30.77
CA PRO A 411 -4.99 -2.65 30.73
C PRO A 411 -5.12 -4.07 30.15
N ILE A 412 -4.29 -4.37 29.15
CA ILE A 412 -4.09 -5.74 28.64
C ILE A 412 -3.06 -6.45 29.52
N ARG A 413 -3.48 -7.47 30.28
CA ARG A 413 -2.62 -8.19 31.24
C ARG A 413 -1.99 -9.46 30.69
N ASN A 414 -2.70 -10.14 29.79
CA ASN A 414 -2.22 -11.35 29.13
C ASN A 414 -2.56 -11.28 27.64
N ARG A 415 -1.73 -11.86 26.79
CA ARG A 415 -1.85 -11.82 25.33
C ARG A 415 -1.24 -13.07 24.71
N ASP A 416 -1.87 -13.56 23.65
CA ASP A 416 -1.39 -14.69 22.87
C ASP A 416 -1.82 -14.54 21.39
N PHE A 417 -1.22 -15.33 20.51
CA PHE A 417 -1.46 -15.27 19.07
C PHE A 417 -1.23 -16.64 18.41
N ILE A 418 -2.11 -16.99 17.47
CA ILE A 418 -1.92 -18.15 16.60
C ILE A 418 -2.07 -17.76 15.13
N VAL A 419 -1.32 -18.46 14.27
CA VAL A 419 -1.51 -18.44 12.82
C VAL A 419 -2.22 -19.73 12.43
N TYR A 420 -3.21 -19.62 11.55
CA TYR A 420 -3.92 -20.77 11.03
C TYR A 420 -3.09 -21.53 9.97
N PRO A 421 -3.44 -22.81 9.69
CA PRO A 421 -2.89 -23.52 8.54
C PRO A 421 -3.11 -22.76 7.23
N VAL A 422 -2.19 -22.96 6.27
CA VAL A 422 -2.14 -22.23 4.99
C VAL A 422 -3.49 -22.30 4.26
N GLY A 423 -4.00 -21.13 3.86
CA GLY A 423 -5.25 -20.98 3.12
C GLY A 423 -5.18 -21.45 1.66
N VAL A 424 -6.32 -21.40 0.99
CA VAL A 424 -6.45 -21.67 -0.46
C VAL A 424 -6.68 -20.39 -1.25
N TYR A 425 -6.47 -20.46 -2.57
CA TYR A 425 -6.59 -19.31 -3.48
C TYR A 425 -5.71 -18.13 -3.05
N SER A 426 -6.25 -16.92 -2.93
CA SER A 426 -5.46 -15.73 -2.59
C SER A 426 -5.05 -15.71 -1.11
N ASP A 427 -5.84 -16.33 -0.24
CA ASP A 427 -5.56 -16.47 1.20
C ASP A 427 -4.34 -17.36 1.47
N ARG A 428 -3.84 -18.13 0.48
CA ARG A 428 -2.57 -18.85 0.56
C ARG A 428 -1.38 -17.93 0.89
N PHE A 429 -1.48 -16.67 0.50
CA PHE A 429 -0.46 -15.64 0.72
C PHE A 429 -0.77 -14.73 1.91
N SER A 430 -1.82 -15.03 2.69
CA SER A 430 -2.24 -14.27 3.88
C SER A 430 -2.19 -15.15 5.12
N ASP A 431 -1.46 -14.73 6.15
CA ASP A 431 -1.45 -15.40 7.45
C ASP A 431 -2.69 -15.03 8.25
N LYS A 432 -3.81 -15.69 7.92
CA LYS A 432 -5.03 -15.68 8.73
C LYS A 432 -4.72 -16.25 10.13
N GLY A 433 -5.42 -15.80 11.17
CA GLY A 433 -5.10 -16.19 12.54
C GLY A 433 -6.08 -15.67 13.58
N ALA A 434 -5.67 -15.77 14.84
CA ALA A 434 -6.40 -15.20 15.97
C ALA A 434 -5.49 -14.58 17.03
N LEU A 435 -5.90 -13.45 17.59
CA LEU A 435 -5.30 -12.83 18.77
C LEU A 435 -6.15 -13.09 20.01
N TYR A 436 -5.47 -13.25 21.15
CA TYR A 436 -6.07 -13.28 22.47
C TYR A 436 -5.56 -12.12 23.30
N ALA A 437 -6.44 -11.48 24.07
CA ALA A 437 -6.10 -10.54 25.13
C ALA A 437 -7.00 -10.72 26.36
N ARG A 438 -6.40 -10.79 27.55
CA ARG A 438 -7.11 -10.62 28.83
C ARG A 438 -7.08 -9.15 29.23
N ILE A 439 -8.22 -8.49 29.11
CA ILE A 439 -8.42 -7.06 29.37
C ILE A 439 -9.00 -6.89 30.78
N GLU A 440 -8.28 -6.20 31.65
CA GLU A 440 -8.69 -5.95 33.02
C GLU A 440 -9.57 -4.69 33.10
N VAL A 441 -10.88 -4.86 33.19
CA VAL A 441 -11.83 -3.75 33.26
C VAL A 441 -11.86 -3.14 34.67
N THR A 442 -11.78 -4.00 35.70
CA THR A 442 -11.62 -3.63 37.11
C THR A 442 -10.69 -4.63 37.79
N PRO A 443 -10.17 -4.36 39.01
CA PRO A 443 -9.36 -5.34 39.75
C PRO A 443 -10.05 -6.71 39.98
N MET A 444 -11.38 -6.76 39.92
CA MET A 444 -12.18 -7.99 40.13
C MET A 444 -12.77 -8.57 38.83
N HIS A 445 -12.77 -7.84 37.72
CA HIS A 445 -13.43 -8.24 36.47
C HIS A 445 -12.51 -8.08 35.27
N ALA A 446 -12.49 -9.09 34.41
CA ALA A 446 -11.73 -9.07 33.16
C ALA A 446 -12.53 -9.71 32.02
N ILE A 447 -12.17 -9.33 30.81
CA ILE A 447 -12.71 -9.89 29.57
C ILE A 447 -11.58 -10.65 28.87
N HIS A 448 -11.84 -11.89 28.48
CA HIS A 448 -11.01 -12.67 27.57
C HIS A 448 -11.51 -12.41 26.16
N LEU A 449 -10.86 -11.49 25.47
CA LEU A 449 -11.20 -11.11 24.10
C LEU A 449 -10.36 -11.93 23.12
N PHE A 450 -11.04 -12.59 22.20
CA PHE A 450 -10.45 -13.21 21.03
C PHE A 450 -10.90 -12.41 19.81
N ILE A 451 -9.94 -12.09 18.94
CA ILE A 451 -10.27 -11.64 17.59
C ILE A 451 -9.72 -12.59 16.57
N THR A 452 -10.46 -12.83 15.50
CA THR A 452 -10.09 -13.79 14.46
C THR A 452 -10.40 -13.26 13.07
N HIS A 453 -9.61 -13.74 12.12
CA HIS A 453 -9.90 -13.60 10.69
C HIS A 453 -9.63 -14.95 10.04
N THR A 454 -10.67 -15.62 9.55
CA THR A 454 -10.55 -16.94 8.89
C THR A 454 -10.57 -16.81 7.37
N GLN A 455 -10.31 -17.92 6.68
CA GLN A 455 -10.30 -18.07 5.21
C GLN A 455 -11.56 -17.44 4.61
N ALA A 456 -11.39 -16.58 3.60
CA ALA A 456 -12.48 -16.00 2.83
C ALA A 456 -12.95 -16.94 1.71
N SER A 457 -14.17 -16.71 1.22
CA SER A 457 -14.71 -17.36 0.02
C SER A 457 -14.91 -16.33 -1.08
N TYR A 458 -14.63 -16.72 -2.33
CA TYR A 458 -14.81 -15.85 -3.50
C TYR A 458 -16.18 -16.09 -4.16
N MET A 459 -17.15 -16.46 -3.32
CA MET A 459 -18.56 -16.61 -3.61
C MET A 459 -19.34 -16.34 -2.32
N SER A 460 -20.44 -15.61 -2.40
CA SER A 460 -21.14 -15.09 -1.21
C SER A 460 -21.87 -16.16 -0.39
N SER A 461 -22.07 -17.36 -0.94
CA SER A 461 -22.67 -18.50 -0.24
C SER A 461 -22.06 -19.81 -0.76
N PRO A 462 -20.85 -20.17 -0.29
CA PRO A 462 -20.18 -21.38 -0.75
C PRO A 462 -20.95 -22.63 -0.32
N PRO A 463 -21.04 -23.67 -1.16
CA PRO A 463 -21.43 -25.00 -0.71
C PRO A 463 -20.50 -25.45 0.44
N VAL A 464 -21.04 -26.20 1.40
CA VAL A 464 -20.25 -26.70 2.54
C VAL A 464 -19.07 -27.60 2.12
N THR A 465 -19.09 -28.11 0.89
CA THR A 465 -18.07 -28.96 0.27
C THR A 465 -17.00 -28.16 -0.49
N GLU A 466 -17.12 -26.84 -0.54
CA GLU A 466 -16.19 -25.99 -1.28
C GLU A 466 -14.84 -25.92 -0.54
N PRO A 467 -13.68 -25.93 -1.26
CA PRO A 467 -12.37 -25.98 -0.63
C PRO A 467 -12.08 -24.88 0.40
N SER A 468 -12.49 -23.63 0.15
CA SER A 468 -12.35 -22.54 1.12
C SER A 468 -13.19 -22.75 2.37
N ALA A 469 -14.42 -23.28 2.26
CA ALA A 469 -15.24 -23.65 3.41
C ALA A 469 -14.62 -24.78 4.26
N ILE A 470 -14.07 -25.82 3.60
CA ILE A 470 -13.38 -26.93 4.29
C ILE A 470 -12.18 -26.42 5.10
N ILE A 471 -11.32 -25.60 4.48
CA ILE A 471 -10.19 -24.97 5.19
C ILE A 471 -10.71 -24.11 6.34
N ARG A 472 -11.77 -23.33 6.13
CA ARG A 472 -12.37 -22.50 7.19
C ARG A 472 -12.79 -23.32 8.40
N TYR A 473 -13.38 -24.50 8.23
CA TYR A 473 -13.73 -25.40 9.34
C TYR A 473 -12.49 -25.89 10.11
N GLN A 474 -11.38 -26.18 9.42
CA GLN A 474 -10.11 -26.52 10.09
C GLN A 474 -9.57 -25.35 10.91
N GLN A 475 -9.68 -24.13 10.39
CA GLN A 475 -9.28 -22.91 11.09
C GLN A 475 -10.17 -22.65 12.31
N LEU A 476 -11.49 -22.82 12.19
CA LEU A 476 -12.45 -22.73 13.30
C LEU A 476 -12.18 -23.78 14.38
N ALA A 477 -11.80 -25.00 14.01
CA ALA A 477 -11.39 -26.02 14.97
C ALA A 477 -10.09 -25.65 15.68
N THR A 478 -9.16 -25.00 14.98
CA THR A 478 -7.92 -24.46 15.54
C THR A 478 -8.20 -23.30 16.50
N LEU A 479 -9.10 -22.38 16.13
CA LEU A 479 -9.60 -21.31 16.98
C LEU A 479 -10.24 -21.86 18.25
N ARG A 480 -11.06 -22.92 18.13
CA ARG A 480 -11.70 -23.53 19.30
C ARG A 480 -10.70 -24.11 20.28
N LYS A 481 -9.66 -24.80 19.80
CA LYS A 481 -8.54 -25.30 20.62
C LYS A 481 -7.80 -24.15 21.31
N PHE A 482 -7.59 -23.04 20.60
CA PHE A 482 -6.97 -21.84 21.15
C PHE A 482 -7.81 -21.20 22.24
N ILE A 483 -9.12 -21.09 22.07
CA ILE A 483 -10.06 -20.64 23.10
C ILE A 483 -9.99 -21.57 24.32
N ASN A 484 -10.00 -22.89 24.12
CA ASN A 484 -9.92 -23.88 25.21
C ASN A 484 -8.64 -23.74 26.04
N LYS A 485 -7.50 -23.51 25.39
CA LYS A 485 -6.22 -23.25 26.06
C LYS A 485 -6.34 -22.13 27.10
N HIS A 486 -7.02 -21.04 26.75
CA HIS A 486 -7.15 -19.85 27.59
C HIS A 486 -8.34 -19.88 28.55
N LYS A 487 -9.42 -20.58 28.19
CA LYS A 487 -10.58 -20.82 29.07
C LYS A 487 -10.14 -21.44 30.40
N SER A 488 -9.17 -22.36 30.38
CA SER A 488 -8.66 -23.00 31.60
C SER A 488 -8.04 -22.01 32.62
N MET A 489 -7.68 -20.80 32.19
CA MET A 489 -7.13 -19.75 33.03
C MET A 489 -8.18 -18.71 33.49
N ARG A 490 -9.45 -18.88 33.11
CA ARG A 490 -10.55 -17.94 33.36
C ARG A 490 -11.06 -18.07 34.80
N LYS A 491 -11.33 -16.93 35.46
CA LYS A 491 -12.08 -16.91 36.72
C LYS A 491 -13.61 -16.88 36.47
N PRO A 492 -14.46 -17.36 37.40
CA PRO A 492 -15.92 -17.38 37.20
C PRO A 492 -16.55 -16.03 36.80
N ASN A 493 -15.97 -14.91 37.26
CA ASN A 493 -16.46 -13.55 36.99
C ASN A 493 -15.80 -12.89 35.76
N GLU A 494 -15.27 -13.67 34.82
CA GLU A 494 -14.65 -13.16 33.60
C GLU A 494 -15.39 -13.67 32.35
N ALA A 495 -15.73 -12.74 31.45
CA ALA A 495 -16.42 -13.07 30.20
C ALA A 495 -15.43 -13.57 29.14
N ILE A 496 -15.86 -14.47 28.26
CA ILE A 496 -15.14 -14.82 27.02
C ILE A 496 -15.94 -14.29 25.85
N ILE A 497 -15.31 -13.45 25.02
CA ILE A 497 -15.91 -12.86 23.83
C ILE A 497 -15.01 -13.16 22.63
N VAL A 498 -15.59 -13.64 21.54
CA VAL A 498 -14.92 -13.85 20.25
C VAL A 498 -15.53 -12.89 19.24
N VAL A 499 -14.70 -12.10 18.56
CA VAL A 499 -15.12 -11.07 17.60
C VAL A 499 -14.34 -11.21 16.30
N GLY A 500 -14.97 -10.86 15.18
CA GLY A 500 -14.27 -10.59 13.93
C GLY A 500 -14.92 -11.25 12.73
N ASP A 501 -14.18 -11.25 11.63
CA ASP A 501 -14.58 -11.82 10.36
C ASP A 501 -14.32 -13.33 10.36
N LEU A 502 -15.37 -14.10 10.61
CA LEU A 502 -15.30 -15.56 10.51
C LEU A 502 -15.51 -16.03 9.08
N ASN A 503 -15.81 -15.12 8.14
CA ASN A 503 -16.10 -15.37 6.74
C ASN A 503 -17.17 -16.45 6.50
N VAL A 504 -17.94 -16.84 7.53
CA VAL A 504 -19.05 -17.79 7.45
C VAL A 504 -20.31 -16.98 7.21
N ASN A 505 -21.01 -17.21 6.09
CA ASN A 505 -22.28 -16.52 5.89
C ASN A 505 -23.36 -17.10 6.80
N GLY A 506 -23.85 -16.32 7.76
CA GLY A 506 -24.94 -16.68 8.68
C GLY A 506 -26.26 -16.95 7.96
N ARG A 507 -26.46 -16.25 6.84
CA ARG A 507 -27.71 -16.19 6.09
C ARG A 507 -27.71 -17.19 4.93
N PRO A 508 -28.86 -17.80 4.59
CA PRO A 508 -29.03 -18.46 3.30
C PRO A 508 -28.81 -17.48 2.14
N PRO A 509 -28.51 -17.97 0.92
CA PRO A 509 -28.32 -17.13 -0.25
C PRO A 509 -29.49 -16.18 -0.46
N TYR A 510 -29.21 -14.90 -0.71
CA TYR A 510 -30.24 -13.92 -1.01
C TYR A 510 -30.78 -14.13 -2.43
N ASP A 511 -32.07 -14.44 -2.53
CA ASP A 511 -32.81 -14.46 -3.79
C ASP A 511 -33.71 -13.22 -3.89
N PRO A 512 -33.43 -12.27 -4.82
CA PRO A 512 -34.28 -11.10 -5.04
C PRO A 512 -35.72 -11.46 -5.43
N ALA A 513 -35.96 -12.62 -6.05
CA ALA A 513 -37.29 -13.09 -6.40
C ALA A 513 -38.04 -13.68 -5.19
N ASN A 514 -37.32 -14.05 -4.14
CA ASN A 514 -37.88 -14.55 -2.88
C ASN A 514 -37.05 -14.09 -1.67
N PRO A 515 -37.15 -12.82 -1.25
CA PRO A 515 -36.35 -12.28 -0.15
C PRO A 515 -36.53 -13.01 1.18
N ALA A 516 -37.68 -13.68 1.40
CA ALA A 516 -37.95 -14.49 2.59
C ALA A 516 -37.05 -15.74 2.67
N SER A 517 -36.49 -16.20 1.54
CA SER A 517 -35.57 -17.35 1.50
C SER A 517 -34.25 -17.09 2.23
N ALA A 518 -33.86 -15.82 2.41
CA ALA A 518 -32.64 -15.39 3.11
C ALA A 518 -32.81 -15.31 4.64
N THR A 519 -33.87 -15.91 5.19
CA THR A 519 -34.15 -15.91 6.63
C THR A 519 -33.79 -17.25 7.28
N GLY A 520 -33.26 -17.21 8.50
CA GLY A 520 -32.82 -18.39 9.24
C GLY A 520 -31.33 -18.68 9.12
N ASP A 521 -30.94 -19.89 9.51
CA ASP A 521 -29.54 -20.31 9.64
C ASP A 521 -29.04 -21.05 8.40
N SER A 522 -27.96 -20.56 7.80
CA SER A 522 -27.25 -21.26 6.72
C SER A 522 -26.67 -22.61 7.18
N ALA A 523 -26.36 -23.47 6.22
CA ALA A 523 -25.70 -24.75 6.51
C ALA A 523 -24.29 -24.55 7.11
N GLU A 524 -23.53 -23.59 6.57
CA GLU A 524 -22.18 -23.28 7.03
C GLU A 524 -22.19 -22.74 8.47
N TYR A 525 -23.13 -21.85 8.82
CA TYR A 525 -23.31 -21.33 10.17
C TYR A 525 -23.60 -22.45 11.18
N LYS A 526 -24.50 -23.37 10.84
CA LYS A 526 -24.81 -24.53 11.71
C LYS A 526 -23.57 -25.38 11.98
N LEU A 527 -22.73 -25.58 10.97
CA LEU A 527 -21.47 -26.32 11.11
C LEU A 527 -20.45 -25.55 11.94
N MET A 528 -20.27 -24.25 11.69
CA MET A 528 -19.43 -23.38 12.53
C MET A 528 -19.83 -23.48 14.01
N MET A 529 -21.12 -23.35 14.32
CA MET A 529 -21.60 -23.44 15.70
C MET A 529 -21.36 -24.81 16.32
N LYS A 530 -21.47 -25.91 15.56
CA LYS A 530 -21.10 -27.26 16.04
C LYS A 530 -19.61 -27.36 16.40
N ILE A 531 -18.72 -26.84 15.55
CA ILE A 531 -17.27 -26.83 15.81
C ILE A 531 -16.97 -26.02 17.07
N LEU A 532 -17.49 -24.81 17.15
CA LEU A 532 -17.22 -23.90 18.27
C LEU A 532 -17.82 -24.44 19.58
N ARG A 533 -19.00 -25.09 19.55
CA ARG A 533 -19.56 -25.78 20.72
C ARG A 533 -18.78 -27.02 21.12
N GLY A 534 -17.81 -27.46 20.32
CA GLY A 534 -17.03 -28.67 20.57
C GLY A 534 -17.82 -29.94 20.33
N GLU A 535 -18.80 -29.94 19.43
CA GLU A 535 -19.51 -31.16 19.00
C GLU A 535 -18.73 -31.92 17.92
N GLY A 536 -17.81 -31.23 17.22
CA GLY A 536 -17.07 -31.75 16.08
C GLY A 536 -17.93 -31.90 14.82
N ILE A 537 -17.26 -32.20 13.71
CA ILE A 537 -17.92 -32.51 12.42
C ILE A 537 -17.25 -33.74 11.82
N ASP A 538 -18.05 -34.67 11.28
CA ASP A 538 -17.51 -35.74 10.44
C ASP A 538 -17.28 -35.24 9.00
N ALA A 539 -16.03 -34.87 8.70
CA ALA A 539 -15.64 -34.34 7.40
C ALA A 539 -15.87 -35.31 6.23
N LYS A 540 -15.99 -36.63 6.48
CA LYS A 540 -16.32 -37.62 5.43
C LYS A 540 -17.77 -37.51 4.93
N LEU A 541 -18.65 -36.86 5.69
CA LEU A 541 -20.02 -36.54 5.26
C LEU A 541 -20.08 -35.26 4.40
N ILE A 542 -18.98 -34.50 4.33
CA ILE A 542 -18.87 -33.26 3.58
C ILE A 542 -18.12 -33.51 2.25
N ASP A 543 -17.01 -34.26 2.27
CA ASP A 543 -16.32 -34.71 1.05
C ASP A 543 -15.70 -36.10 1.28
N PRO A 544 -16.20 -37.16 0.60
CA PRO A 544 -15.67 -38.52 0.73
C PRO A 544 -14.21 -38.69 0.28
N GLY A 545 -13.66 -37.73 -0.49
CA GLY A 545 -12.31 -37.80 -1.06
C GLY A 545 -11.19 -37.18 -0.20
N LEU A 546 -11.51 -36.60 0.97
CA LEU A 546 -10.51 -35.99 1.85
C LEU A 546 -9.62 -37.05 2.53
N PRO A 547 -8.29 -36.85 2.58
CA PRO A 547 -7.39 -37.76 3.27
C PRO A 547 -7.64 -37.74 4.79
N ASP A 548 -7.49 -38.90 5.45
CA ASP A 548 -7.93 -39.13 6.84
C ASP A 548 -7.28 -38.17 7.86
N ASP A 549 -6.04 -37.75 7.62
CA ASP A 549 -5.26 -36.83 8.45
C ASP A 549 -5.84 -35.40 8.47
N ALA A 550 -6.42 -34.94 7.36
CA ALA A 550 -7.10 -33.64 7.28
C ALA A 550 -8.39 -33.58 8.12
N THR A 551 -8.94 -34.74 8.50
CA THR A 551 -10.23 -34.87 9.19
C THR A 551 -10.13 -35.07 10.71
N GLU A 552 -8.98 -35.53 11.20
CA GLU A 552 -8.77 -35.85 12.62
C GLU A 552 -8.89 -34.61 13.52
N HIS A 553 -8.46 -33.44 13.03
CA HIS A 553 -8.50 -32.19 13.78
C HIS A 553 -9.89 -31.57 13.95
N MET A 554 -10.89 -32.01 13.18
CA MET A 554 -12.28 -31.51 13.20
C MET A 554 -13.23 -32.36 14.06
N ARG A 555 -12.76 -33.50 14.59
CA ARG A 555 -13.57 -34.47 15.37
C ARG A 555 -13.45 -34.33 16.89
N PHE A 556 -12.89 -33.22 17.39
CA PHE A 556 -12.73 -33.01 18.83
C PHE A 556 -14.09 -32.77 19.51
N VAL A 557 -14.47 -33.65 20.45
CA VAL A 557 -15.71 -33.54 21.22
C VAL A 557 -15.41 -33.05 22.65
N ASP A 558 -15.84 -31.83 22.95
CA ASP A 558 -15.79 -31.19 24.27
C ASP A 558 -16.95 -30.18 24.38
N SER A 559 -18.16 -30.71 24.58
CA SER A 559 -19.42 -29.98 24.55
C SER A 559 -19.75 -29.25 25.86
N THR A 560 -18.73 -28.78 26.57
CA THR A 560 -18.83 -28.19 27.93
C THR A 560 -19.19 -26.70 27.97
N VAL A 561 -19.33 -26.07 26.81
CA VAL A 561 -19.60 -24.64 26.70
C VAL A 561 -20.92 -24.37 25.98
N ASP A 562 -21.58 -23.29 26.39
CA ASP A 562 -22.64 -22.68 25.63
C ASP A 562 -22.09 -21.50 24.82
N ILE A 563 -22.57 -21.34 23.60
CA ILE A 563 -22.13 -20.26 22.70
C ILE A 563 -23.37 -19.55 22.16
N ARG A 564 -23.40 -18.26 22.45
CA ARG A 564 -24.45 -17.33 22.03
C ARG A 564 -23.90 -16.39 20.96
N ASP A 565 -24.68 -16.22 19.91
CA ASP A 565 -24.44 -15.21 18.88
C ASP A 565 -25.20 -13.95 19.29
N LEU A 566 -24.46 -12.97 19.83
CA LEU A 566 -25.05 -11.82 20.48
C LEU A 566 -25.77 -10.90 19.49
N LEU A 567 -25.29 -10.83 18.25
CA LEU A 567 -25.93 -10.06 17.20
C LEU A 567 -27.25 -10.71 16.79
N LYS A 568 -27.22 -12.01 16.50
CA LYS A 568 -28.42 -12.75 16.11
C LYS A 568 -29.49 -12.74 17.21
N GLU A 569 -29.11 -12.90 18.48
CA GLU A 569 -30.04 -12.83 19.61
C GLU A 569 -30.68 -11.45 19.76
N SER A 570 -29.90 -10.38 19.55
CA SER A 570 -30.39 -9.00 19.70
C SER A 570 -31.34 -8.59 18.56
N TYR A 571 -31.04 -9.00 17.32
CA TYR A 571 -31.83 -8.64 16.14
C TYR A 571 -32.88 -9.69 15.73
N TYR A 572 -32.97 -10.80 16.46
CA TYR A 572 -33.77 -11.99 16.13
C TYR A 572 -33.49 -12.58 14.72
N ASN A 573 -32.39 -12.17 14.10
CA ASN A 573 -31.94 -12.60 12.78
C ASN A 573 -30.45 -12.23 12.59
N HIS A 574 -29.79 -12.86 11.63
CA HIS A 574 -28.42 -12.51 11.24
C HIS A 574 -28.39 -11.12 10.59
N PRO A 575 -27.74 -10.10 11.18
CA PRO A 575 -27.64 -8.79 10.54
C PRO A 575 -26.85 -8.89 9.23
N VAL A 576 -27.16 -8.05 8.26
CA VAL A 576 -26.32 -7.94 7.06
C VAL A 576 -25.04 -7.22 7.46
N THR A 577 -23.90 -7.87 7.27
CA THR A 577 -22.59 -7.28 7.52
C THR A 577 -21.73 -7.19 6.26
N PHE A 578 -22.19 -7.69 5.11
CA PHE A 578 -21.46 -7.60 3.85
C PHE A 578 -22.41 -7.51 2.65
N GLY A 579 -22.19 -6.52 1.77
CA GLY A 579 -22.95 -6.37 0.54
C GLY A 579 -24.40 -5.92 0.78
N ASP A 580 -24.60 -4.94 1.68
CA ASP A 580 -25.90 -4.38 2.01
C ASP A 580 -26.56 -3.63 0.83
N ILE A 581 -27.88 -3.43 0.94
CA ILE A 581 -28.74 -2.83 -0.08
C ILE A 581 -29.41 -1.54 0.41
N MET A 582 -29.72 -0.64 -0.52
CA MET A 582 -30.67 0.44 -0.34
C MET A 582 -31.78 0.30 -1.37
N VAL A 583 -33.00 0.69 -1.00
CA VAL A 583 -34.14 0.72 -1.91
C VAL A 583 -34.33 2.16 -2.36
N ASP A 584 -34.32 2.40 -3.68
CA ASP A 584 -34.57 3.73 -4.23
C ASP A 584 -36.08 4.10 -4.17
N GLU A 585 -36.40 5.36 -4.49
CA GLU A 585 -37.79 5.87 -4.48
C GLU A 585 -38.74 5.11 -5.43
N ASN A 586 -38.19 4.38 -6.40
CA ASN A 586 -38.95 3.57 -7.36
C ASN A 586 -39.01 2.08 -6.97
N GLY A 587 -38.46 1.71 -5.80
CA GLY A 587 -38.45 0.33 -5.32
C GLY A 587 -37.30 -0.54 -5.87
N HIS A 588 -36.32 0.02 -6.58
CA HIS A 588 -35.19 -0.77 -7.07
C HIS A 588 -34.10 -0.93 -6.01
N LEU A 589 -33.54 -2.14 -5.95
CA LEU A 589 -32.41 -2.46 -5.09
C LEU A 589 -31.11 -1.89 -5.67
N GLN A 590 -30.40 -1.10 -4.87
CA GLN A 590 -29.10 -0.55 -5.17
C GLN A 590 -28.08 -1.03 -4.13
N PRO A 591 -26.84 -1.37 -4.51
CA PRO A 591 -25.81 -1.71 -3.55
C PRO A 591 -25.50 -0.49 -2.66
N ARG A 592 -25.58 -0.70 -1.35
CA ARG A 592 -25.20 0.30 -0.35
C ARG A 592 -23.68 0.42 -0.26
N GLU A 593 -22.98 -0.71 -0.37
CA GLU A 593 -21.54 -0.82 -0.29
C GLU A 593 -20.91 -1.00 -1.67
N THR A 594 -20.50 0.09 -2.31
CA THR A 594 -19.89 0.04 -3.66
C THR A 594 -18.37 0.17 -3.66
N VAL A 595 -17.79 0.56 -2.52
CA VAL A 595 -16.36 0.88 -2.39
C VAL A 595 -15.53 -0.33 -1.96
N LEU A 596 -16.07 -1.16 -1.06
CA LEU A 596 -15.35 -2.29 -0.44
C LEU A 596 -15.73 -3.65 -1.04
N ALA A 597 -16.97 -3.82 -1.52
CA ALA A 597 -17.41 -5.06 -2.16
C ALA A 597 -17.00 -5.11 -3.64
N ALA A 598 -16.72 -6.31 -4.16
CA ALA A 598 -16.59 -6.51 -5.59
C ALA A 598 -17.97 -6.43 -6.26
N LYS A 599 -18.04 -6.06 -7.54
CA LYS A 599 -19.31 -5.90 -8.26
C LYS A 599 -20.19 -7.17 -8.26
N HIS A 600 -19.59 -8.35 -8.18
CA HIS A 600 -20.33 -9.61 -8.11
C HIS A 600 -20.88 -9.91 -6.71
N ASP A 601 -20.40 -9.22 -5.68
CA ASP A 601 -20.85 -9.30 -4.30
C ASP A 601 -21.78 -8.13 -3.91
N TYR A 602 -22.11 -7.27 -4.87
CA TYR A 602 -23.11 -6.24 -4.67
C TYR A 602 -24.44 -6.88 -4.33
N CYS A 603 -25.08 -6.37 -3.26
CA CYS A 603 -26.35 -6.89 -2.77
C CYS A 603 -26.27 -8.34 -2.26
N ALA A 604 -25.08 -8.84 -1.91
CA ALA A 604 -24.90 -10.19 -1.38
C ALA A 604 -25.70 -10.45 -0.10
N MET A 605 -25.95 -9.39 0.69
CA MET A 605 -26.69 -9.45 1.96
C MET A 605 -26.20 -10.57 2.89
N ALA A 606 -24.89 -10.74 2.99
CA ALA A 606 -24.26 -11.77 3.80
C ALA A 606 -24.01 -11.29 5.24
N SER A 607 -23.93 -12.24 6.17
CA SER A 607 -23.56 -12.00 7.57
C SER A 607 -22.27 -12.75 7.85
N LEU A 608 -21.12 -12.07 7.76
CA LEU A 608 -19.79 -12.68 7.86
C LEU A 608 -19.10 -12.39 9.20
N ASP A 609 -19.51 -11.31 9.86
CA ASP A 609 -18.93 -10.85 11.11
C ASP A 609 -19.77 -11.29 12.31
N TYR A 610 -19.09 -11.67 13.39
CA TYR A 610 -19.76 -12.19 14.58
C TYR A 610 -19.22 -11.57 15.87
N ILE A 611 -20.12 -11.48 16.87
CA ILE A 611 -19.79 -11.28 18.27
C ILE A 611 -20.36 -12.46 19.04
N LEU A 612 -19.50 -13.39 19.43
CA LEU A 612 -19.88 -14.62 20.12
C LEU A 612 -19.48 -14.53 21.59
N SER A 613 -20.42 -14.79 22.50
CA SER A 613 -20.09 -15.00 23.92
C SER A 613 -20.01 -16.49 24.23
N ILE A 614 -19.01 -16.88 25.02
CA ILE A 614 -18.81 -18.27 25.43
C ILE A 614 -18.97 -18.36 26.94
N ASP A 615 -19.96 -19.15 27.36
CA ASP A 615 -20.30 -19.43 28.74
C ASP A 615 -20.13 -20.93 29.05
N GLU A 616 -20.07 -21.30 30.33
CA GLU A 616 -20.06 -22.72 30.69
C GLU A 616 -21.50 -23.25 30.69
N LYS A 617 -21.70 -24.50 30.25
CA LYS A 617 -23.01 -25.13 30.41
C LYS A 617 -23.24 -25.37 31.89
N SER A 618 -24.24 -24.69 32.46
CA SER A 618 -24.66 -24.88 33.85
C SER A 618 -24.96 -26.35 34.11
N LYS A 619 -24.16 -27.01 34.95
CA LYS A 619 -24.47 -28.35 35.47
C LYS A 619 -25.49 -28.23 36.60
N GLY A 620 -26.72 -27.80 36.31
CA GLY A 620 -27.83 -27.76 37.27
C GLY A 620 -27.59 -26.87 38.51
N ASP A 621 -28.33 -25.77 38.59
CA ASP A 621 -28.62 -25.03 39.83
C ASP A 621 -27.43 -24.75 40.78
N VAL A 622 -26.33 -24.24 40.24
CA VAL A 622 -25.23 -23.71 41.05
C VAL A 622 -25.44 -22.21 41.25
N THR A 623 -25.93 -21.86 42.44
CA THR A 623 -26.04 -20.49 42.93
C THR A 623 -24.65 -19.88 43.06
N GLY A 624 -24.22 -19.11 42.05
CA GLY A 624 -22.93 -18.39 42.09
C GLY A 624 -22.27 -18.05 40.75
N GLU A 625 -22.79 -18.51 39.62
CA GLU A 625 -22.26 -18.11 38.30
C GLU A 625 -22.66 -16.66 37.96
N ALA A 626 -21.67 -15.84 37.60
CA ALA A 626 -21.92 -14.47 37.16
C ALA A 626 -22.60 -14.50 35.79
N HIS A 627 -23.86 -14.05 35.73
CA HIS A 627 -24.57 -13.86 34.46
C HIS A 627 -24.15 -12.53 33.83
N PHE A 628 -23.48 -12.60 32.67
CA PHE A 628 -23.15 -11.41 31.88
C PHE A 628 -24.35 -10.99 31.04
N VAL A 629 -24.73 -9.72 31.18
CA VAL A 629 -25.72 -9.06 30.33
C VAL A 629 -24.96 -8.24 29.29
N TYR A 630 -25.18 -8.54 28.01
CA TYR A 630 -24.60 -7.83 26.89
C TYR A 630 -25.65 -6.88 26.30
N ASP A 631 -25.38 -5.58 26.33
CA ASP A 631 -26.25 -4.54 25.76
C ASP A 631 -25.64 -4.06 24.45
N ILE A 632 -26.08 -4.66 23.34
CA ILE A 632 -25.56 -4.35 22.00
C ILE A 632 -25.92 -2.92 21.58
N ASP A 633 -27.08 -2.40 22.00
CA ASP A 633 -27.57 -1.06 21.66
C ASP A 633 -26.70 0.06 22.26
N ARG A 634 -25.94 -0.24 23.32
CA ARG A 634 -24.97 0.69 23.91
C ARG A 634 -23.58 0.64 23.27
N THR A 635 -23.36 -0.25 22.31
CA THR A 635 -22.08 -0.35 21.60
C THR A 635 -21.88 0.87 20.72
N LYS A 636 -20.71 1.49 20.79
CA LYS A 636 -20.36 2.66 19.96
C LYS A 636 -19.29 2.29 18.94
N ILE A 637 -19.46 2.76 17.72
CA ILE A 637 -18.43 2.71 16.68
C ILE A 637 -17.52 3.92 16.85
N GLU A 638 -16.20 3.67 16.97
CA GLU A 638 -15.20 4.73 17.07
C GLU A 638 -14.56 4.98 15.70
N GLU A 639 -14.84 6.14 15.12
CA GLU A 639 -14.36 6.51 13.79
C GLU A 639 -13.00 7.21 13.87
N PHE A 640 -11.93 6.53 13.44
CA PHE A 640 -10.58 7.12 13.44
C PHE A 640 -10.27 7.99 12.22
N PHE A 641 -10.78 7.60 11.03
CA PHE A 641 -10.39 8.21 9.75
C PHE A 641 -11.54 8.48 8.78
N VAL A 642 -12.74 7.98 9.07
CA VAL A 642 -13.94 8.23 8.28
C VAL A 642 -14.64 9.47 8.87
N LYS A 643 -15.15 10.35 8.01
CA LYS A 643 -15.98 11.49 8.40
C LYS A 643 -17.14 11.57 7.42
N GLY A 644 -18.38 11.61 7.93
CA GLY A 644 -19.62 11.72 7.15
C GLY A 644 -20.44 10.42 7.11
N ASP A 645 -21.68 10.51 6.62
CA ASP A 645 -22.68 9.42 6.58
C ASP A 645 -22.38 8.37 5.49
N TYR A 646 -21.16 7.83 5.46
CA TYR A 646 -20.86 6.70 4.58
C TYR A 646 -21.50 5.43 5.16
N PRO A 647 -22.41 4.76 4.47
CA PRO A 647 -23.05 3.57 5.00
C PRO A 647 -22.12 2.37 4.86
N PHE A 648 -21.50 1.94 5.97
CA PHE A 648 -20.84 0.64 6.06
C PHE A 648 -21.62 -0.22 7.06
N THR A 649 -21.74 -1.51 6.74
CA THR A 649 -22.42 -2.51 7.58
C THR A 649 -21.48 -3.57 8.15
N GLN A 650 -20.22 -3.56 7.69
CA GLN A 650 -19.14 -4.44 8.13
C GLN A 650 -18.67 -4.11 9.55
N LEU A 651 -18.52 -5.14 10.40
CA LEU A 651 -17.83 -5.02 11.69
C LEU A 651 -16.30 -5.19 11.53
N SER A 652 -15.86 -5.90 10.49
CA SER A 652 -14.47 -5.95 10.03
C SER A 652 -14.41 -5.95 8.50
N GLY A 653 -13.46 -5.21 7.91
CA GLY A 653 -13.41 -5.00 6.46
C GLY A 653 -12.09 -5.45 5.83
N GLU A 654 -12.17 -6.23 4.74
CA GLU A 654 -11.02 -6.45 3.86
C GLU A 654 -10.74 -5.18 3.04
N TYR A 655 -9.49 -4.71 3.08
CA TYR A 655 -8.92 -3.56 2.35
C TYR A 655 -9.16 -2.15 2.92
N ARG A 656 -9.90 -2.03 4.01
CA ARG A 656 -9.65 -1.03 5.05
C ARG A 656 -9.73 -1.75 6.38
N GLU A 657 -8.57 -1.85 7.02
CA GLU A 657 -8.39 -2.16 8.43
C GLU A 657 -7.88 -3.56 8.74
N ASP A 658 -7.02 -3.51 9.75
CA ASP A 658 -6.78 -4.60 10.65
C ASP A 658 -8.15 -5.11 11.20
N VAL A 659 -8.34 -6.37 11.59
CA VAL A 659 -9.53 -6.74 12.40
C VAL A 659 -9.37 -6.00 13.73
N VAL A 660 -10.15 -4.93 13.93
CA VAL A 660 -10.08 -4.06 15.11
C VAL A 660 -11.25 -4.40 16.03
N ALA A 661 -10.95 -4.95 17.21
CA ALA A 661 -11.90 -4.87 18.31
C ALA A 661 -11.48 -3.73 19.25
N SER A 662 -12.40 -2.80 19.48
CA SER A 662 -12.24 -1.68 20.42
C SER A 662 -13.14 -1.89 21.65
N LEU A 663 -12.55 -1.94 22.84
CA LEU A 663 -13.23 -1.96 24.14
C LEU A 663 -12.88 -0.75 25.00
#